data_AF-A0A350IS82-F1
#
_entry.id   AF-A0A350IS82-F1
#
_cell.length_a   1.000
_cell.length_b   1.000
_cell.length_c   1.000
_cell.angle_alpha   90.00
_cell.angle_beta   90.00
_cell.angle_gamma   90.00
#
_symmetry.space_group_name_H-M   'P 1'
#
loop_
_entity.id
_entity.type
_entity.pdbx_description
1 polymer ?
#
loop_
_entity_poly.entity_id
_entity_poly.type
_entity_poly.pdbx_seq_one_letter_code
_entity_poly.pdbx_strand_id
1 'polypeptide(L)'
;MSEMRVVTVDVTTRCFKQCSGCTRLVGHVPVRDMDLDTFRAAVDSLEGHPGLIGVIGGEPLLWPHLEAATDYLVERTGGPDEVASSSRLALLAKPVSRLTDFLIANYGDVKVKRGIFTSLPPSTIRHWEKILDSYQYVGFNTHENAGLHQQILVAGGELPVSEKVRYDMIQDCWVNKFWSCGITPQGCWPCEVMGSLAHAFDGPGPKQGWPIEKDWWRRPPEDWGDMLKWCEICGAAMDVPRLPSTSDREIVSPANYERLRGIGSRKVARGVVEVMDVASYDAVKYKATKHLEWYLPSAAEGVADKTTRIGSTANNLRPRKLECVMVCVGYSDLLALTLPWNVRHWDTVVVVTGPDDAQTAEVAARHGARVVVSDSYLLRGARFNKGAMLNAGVAALDYDGWAMFVDADILLPPNFRETFARHVWNPGVLYYATRLHTPSASPLKWVAEYKKNPALARSLPVVNSASNRMPWGYCQLFHPAARALRGLGRNIYSDAFSTAAGVDNHFAKQWPDHKRHLTDFRVIHIDHGTETVNWSGRQSAPLGAEPLTGVIASDGWIPVGWLDERGYNPVFPIAPGGFLKLIRCDTGESVVVANDRSAGLLPDSAFGADASGVGTITGGSASRAEHAYHWGIVAPRHRIEGPCAGGRVVVRERGSESYSGWGLGHVLPDADRQGYAWDGAAIGATKFEVFRKTTLSPDDVSVLS
;
A
#
# COMPACT_ATOMS: atom_id res chain seq x y z
N MET A 1 26.99 -4.61 27.55
CA MET A 1 25.93 -4.70 26.53
C MET A 1 25.39 -3.34 26.08
N SER A 2 25.59 -2.25 26.84
CA SER A 2 25.11 -0.90 26.53
C SER A 2 25.51 -0.33 25.15
N GLU A 3 26.59 -0.84 24.55
CA GLU A 3 27.02 -0.47 23.19
C GLU A 3 26.30 -1.26 22.08
N MET A 4 25.71 -2.41 22.42
CA MET A 4 25.00 -3.27 21.46
C MET A 4 23.65 -2.63 21.12
N ARG A 5 23.48 -2.29 19.84
CA ARG A 5 22.30 -1.55 19.36
C ARG A 5 21.20 -2.44 18.79
N VAL A 6 21.37 -3.76 18.80
CA VAL A 6 20.40 -4.69 18.22
C VAL A 6 20.03 -5.73 19.28
N VAL A 7 18.75 -5.80 19.61
CA VAL A 7 18.16 -6.89 20.39
C VAL A 7 17.16 -7.59 19.50
N THR A 8 17.23 -8.91 19.44
CA THR A 8 16.29 -9.70 18.64
C THR A 8 15.36 -10.54 19.49
N VAL A 9 14.10 -10.65 19.09
CA VAL A 9 13.09 -11.51 19.69
C VAL A 9 12.88 -12.71 18.77
N ASP A 10 13.18 -13.92 19.26
CA ASP A 10 13.16 -15.17 18.50
C ASP A 10 11.77 -15.81 18.51
N VAL A 11 10.98 -15.48 17.50
CA VAL A 11 9.54 -15.78 17.50
C VAL A 11 9.19 -17.16 16.98
N THR A 12 10.04 -17.83 16.20
CA THR A 12 9.71 -19.13 15.62
C THR A 12 10.93 -19.89 15.13
N THR A 13 10.87 -21.23 15.10
CA THR A 13 11.82 -22.08 14.35
C THR A 13 11.23 -22.60 13.04
N ARG A 14 10.02 -22.16 12.64
CA ARG A 14 9.47 -22.45 11.31
C ARG A 14 10.39 -21.84 10.26
N CYS A 15 10.85 -22.64 9.31
CA CYS A 15 11.56 -22.15 8.14
C CYS A 15 11.35 -23.15 6.99
N PHE A 16 11.31 -22.62 5.77
CA PHE A 16 11.29 -23.44 4.55
C PHE A 16 12.70 -23.78 4.05
N LYS A 17 13.74 -23.39 4.79
CA LYS A 17 15.15 -23.69 4.54
C LYS A 17 15.70 -24.57 5.68
N GLN A 18 16.82 -25.23 5.40
CA GLN A 18 17.53 -26.12 6.34
C GLN A 18 19.04 -25.86 6.32
N CYS A 19 19.41 -24.59 6.35
CA CYS A 19 20.78 -24.13 6.11
C CYS A 19 21.81 -24.81 7.03
N SER A 20 23.02 -25.01 6.50
CA SER A 20 24.21 -25.27 7.29
C SER A 20 24.54 -24.06 8.18
N GLY A 21 25.06 -24.30 9.38
CA GLY A 21 25.47 -23.26 10.33
C GLY A 21 24.34 -22.31 10.73
N CYS A 22 23.08 -22.75 10.66
CA CYS A 22 21.94 -21.93 11.03
C CYS A 22 22.02 -21.56 12.52
N THR A 23 22.08 -20.27 12.85
CA THR A 23 22.13 -19.79 14.24
C THR A 23 20.87 -20.12 15.04
N ARG A 24 19.79 -20.53 14.37
CA ARG A 24 18.52 -21.00 14.98
C ARG A 24 18.36 -22.52 14.99
N LEU A 25 19.34 -23.24 14.46
CA LEU A 25 19.41 -24.71 14.49
C LEU A 25 18.14 -25.38 13.93
N VAL A 26 17.45 -24.73 12.97
CA VAL A 26 16.12 -25.16 12.47
C VAL A 26 16.15 -26.59 11.92
N GLY A 27 17.29 -27.06 11.39
CA GLY A 27 17.43 -28.45 10.93
C GLY A 27 17.57 -29.50 12.00
N HIS A 28 17.80 -29.09 13.23
CA HIS A 28 18.01 -29.99 14.35
C HIS A 28 16.81 -30.05 15.29
N VAL A 29 16.04 -28.96 15.44
CA VAL A 29 14.99 -28.83 16.46
C VAL A 29 13.57 -28.93 15.89
N PRO A 30 12.56 -29.41 16.63
CA PRO A 30 11.16 -29.33 16.20
C PRO A 30 10.70 -27.88 15.97
N VAL A 31 9.55 -27.73 15.31
CA VAL A 31 8.91 -26.42 15.17
C VAL A 31 8.47 -25.92 16.54
N ARG A 32 8.81 -24.67 16.83
CA ARG A 32 8.33 -23.89 17.96
C ARG A 32 7.85 -22.54 17.45
N ASP A 33 6.77 -22.06 18.04
CA ASP A 33 6.36 -20.67 17.98
C ASP A 33 6.41 -20.05 19.39
N MET A 34 6.86 -18.80 19.51
CA MET A 34 6.67 -17.98 20.70
C MET A 34 5.19 -17.59 20.78
N ASP A 35 4.60 -17.63 21.97
CA ASP A 35 3.26 -17.12 22.18
C ASP A 35 3.25 -15.59 22.23
N LEU A 36 2.08 -14.99 22.01
CA LEU A 36 1.95 -13.54 21.92
C LEU A 36 2.22 -12.82 23.25
N ASP A 37 1.92 -13.44 24.40
CA ASP A 37 2.11 -12.81 25.71
C ASP A 37 3.59 -12.75 26.10
N THR A 38 4.34 -13.81 25.81
CA THR A 38 5.80 -13.81 25.90
C THR A 38 6.41 -12.75 24.98
N PHE A 39 5.91 -12.61 23.74
CA PHE A 39 6.38 -11.55 22.84
C PHE A 39 6.09 -10.15 23.39
N ARG A 40 4.90 -9.92 23.95
CA ARG A 40 4.54 -8.64 24.59
C ARG A 40 5.47 -8.32 25.76
N ALA A 41 5.71 -9.29 26.64
CA ALA A 41 6.65 -9.15 27.74
C ALA A 41 8.08 -8.83 27.24
N ALA A 42 8.50 -9.49 26.15
CA ALA A 42 9.80 -9.22 25.52
C ALA A 42 9.90 -7.77 25.03
N VAL A 43 8.88 -7.26 24.32
CA VAL A 43 8.84 -5.87 23.87
C VAL A 43 8.82 -4.90 25.04
N ASP A 44 8.00 -5.15 26.07
CA ASP A 44 7.89 -4.29 27.24
C ASP A 44 9.19 -4.24 28.06
N SER A 45 9.95 -5.35 28.09
CA SER A 45 11.27 -5.41 28.74
C SER A 45 12.31 -4.50 28.08
N LEU A 46 12.07 -4.09 26.83
CA LEU A 46 12.95 -3.25 26.02
C LEU A 46 12.52 -1.78 25.98
N GLU A 47 11.61 -1.37 26.87
CA GLU A 47 11.29 0.04 27.07
C GLU A 47 12.57 0.87 27.30
N GLY A 48 12.71 1.97 26.57
CA GLY A 48 13.89 2.85 26.64
C GLY A 48 15.13 2.34 25.91
N HIS A 49 15.12 1.14 25.28
CA HIS A 49 16.24 0.65 24.50
C HIS A 49 16.53 1.61 23.31
N PRO A 50 17.78 2.09 23.14
CA PRO A 50 18.08 3.13 22.16
C PRO A 50 18.10 2.63 20.71
N GLY A 51 18.39 1.35 20.49
CA GLY A 51 18.54 0.76 19.16
C GLY A 51 17.37 -0.08 18.66
N LEU A 52 17.67 -0.98 17.73
CA LEU A 52 16.75 -1.85 17.01
C LEU A 52 16.18 -2.97 17.89
N ILE A 53 14.85 -3.08 17.90
CA ILE A 53 14.11 -4.27 18.33
C ILE A 53 13.76 -5.07 17.08
N GLY A 54 14.44 -6.20 16.91
CA GLY A 54 14.36 -7.04 15.73
C GLY A 54 13.46 -8.27 15.93
N VAL A 55 12.48 -8.48 15.06
CA VAL A 55 11.73 -9.74 14.99
C VAL A 55 12.53 -10.72 14.13
N ILE A 56 12.99 -11.82 14.73
CA ILE A 56 13.81 -12.86 14.08
C ILE A 56 13.28 -14.26 14.41
N GLY A 57 13.81 -15.28 13.74
CA GLY A 57 13.53 -16.69 13.98
C GLY A 57 14.09 -17.51 12.83
N GLY A 58 13.53 -18.69 12.58
CA GLY A 58 13.73 -19.43 11.34
C GLY A 58 13.23 -18.63 10.13
N GLU A 59 11.95 -18.25 10.14
CA GLU A 59 11.30 -17.36 9.18
C GLU A 59 10.10 -16.68 9.87
N PRO A 60 10.25 -15.43 10.36
CA PRO A 60 9.20 -14.71 11.06
C PRO A 60 7.90 -14.55 10.27
N LEU A 61 7.95 -14.53 8.94
CA LEU A 61 6.74 -14.42 8.09
C LEU A 61 5.91 -15.72 8.04
N LEU A 62 6.37 -16.79 8.69
CA LEU A 62 5.60 -18.01 8.91
C LEU A 62 5.03 -18.11 10.34
N TRP A 63 5.29 -17.13 11.20
CA TRP A 63 4.79 -17.11 12.58
C TRP A 63 3.32 -16.68 12.62
N PRO A 64 2.40 -17.48 13.23
CA PRO A 64 0.97 -17.20 13.20
C PRO A 64 0.55 -15.87 13.84
N HIS A 65 1.34 -15.34 14.78
CA HIS A 65 1.01 -14.13 15.54
C HIS A 65 1.64 -12.86 14.96
N LEU A 66 2.28 -12.91 13.78
CA LEU A 66 3.03 -11.79 13.22
C LEU A 66 2.21 -10.49 13.18
N GLU A 67 0.99 -10.49 12.64
CA GLU A 67 0.21 -9.24 12.51
C GLU A 67 -0.04 -8.57 13.87
N ALA A 68 -0.53 -9.33 14.85
CA ALA A 68 -0.82 -8.84 16.20
C ALA A 68 0.45 -8.40 16.94
N ALA A 69 1.55 -9.12 16.77
CA ALA A 69 2.85 -8.79 17.34
C ALA A 69 3.43 -7.51 16.72
N THR A 70 3.29 -7.32 15.41
CA THR A 70 3.71 -6.09 14.74
C THR A 70 2.86 -4.90 15.19
N ASP A 71 1.54 -5.05 15.34
CA ASP A 71 0.68 -4.00 15.91
C ASP A 71 1.16 -3.58 17.31
N TYR A 72 1.40 -4.55 18.18
CA TYR A 72 1.90 -4.28 19.53
C TYR A 72 3.26 -3.60 19.53
N LEU A 73 4.19 -4.07 18.69
CA LEU A 73 5.52 -3.47 18.57
C LEU A 73 5.42 -2.00 18.14
N VAL A 74 4.56 -1.67 17.17
CA VAL A 74 4.34 -0.29 16.71
C VAL A 74 3.76 0.57 17.84
N GLU A 75 2.76 0.07 18.57
CA GLU A 75 2.17 0.77 19.72
C GLU A 75 3.21 1.13 20.79
N ARG A 76 4.15 0.22 21.08
CA ARG A 76 5.15 0.40 22.14
C ARG A 76 6.39 1.21 21.74
N THR A 77 6.69 1.33 20.46
CA THR A 77 7.95 1.93 19.98
C THR A 77 7.76 3.26 19.25
N GLY A 78 6.63 3.94 19.48
CA GLY A 78 6.27 5.18 18.78
C GLY A 78 5.47 4.89 17.50
N GLY A 79 4.40 5.67 17.31
CA GLY A 79 3.39 5.46 16.27
C GLY A 79 3.91 5.52 14.82
N PRO A 80 3.03 5.27 13.83
CA PRO A 80 3.38 5.26 12.40
C PRO A 80 4.09 6.53 11.91
N ASP A 81 3.85 7.66 12.57
CA ASP A 81 4.38 8.98 12.21
C ASP A 81 5.92 9.09 12.35
N GLU A 82 6.57 8.20 13.11
CA GLU A 82 8.04 8.11 13.18
C GLU A 82 8.67 7.25 12.07
N VAL A 83 7.88 6.48 11.31
CA VAL A 83 8.34 5.73 10.12
C VAL A 83 8.28 6.60 8.86
N ALA A 84 7.63 7.76 8.95
CA ALA A 84 6.97 8.39 7.82
C ALA A 84 7.43 9.82 7.60
N SER A 85 8.73 10.03 7.37
CA SER A 85 9.07 11.19 6.53
C SER A 85 8.28 11.03 5.22
N SER A 86 7.63 12.10 4.74
CA SER A 86 6.82 12.05 3.51
C SER A 86 7.61 11.47 2.32
N SER A 87 8.93 11.60 2.34
CA SER A 87 9.87 10.99 1.39
C SER A 87 9.91 9.46 1.43
N ARG A 88 9.90 8.83 2.62
CA ARG A 88 9.90 7.36 2.75
C ARG A 88 8.57 6.77 2.34
N LEU A 89 7.45 7.38 2.76
CA LEU A 89 6.11 6.93 2.35
C LEU A 89 5.93 7.01 0.82
N ALA A 90 6.36 8.11 0.20
CA ALA A 90 6.31 8.26 -1.25
C ALA A 90 7.19 7.24 -1.99
N LEU A 91 8.29 6.81 -1.39
CA LEU A 91 9.17 5.78 -1.94
C LEU A 91 8.54 4.38 -1.85
N LEU A 92 7.88 4.06 -0.73
CA LEU A 92 7.19 2.78 -0.51
C LEU A 92 5.93 2.61 -1.37
N ALA A 93 5.42 3.70 -1.93
CA ALA A 93 4.28 3.66 -2.85
C ALA A 93 4.68 3.28 -4.29
N LYS A 94 5.94 3.51 -4.68
CA LYS A 94 6.41 3.32 -6.06
C LYS A 94 6.55 1.84 -6.43
N PRO A 95 6.15 1.42 -7.64
CA PRO A 95 6.50 0.11 -8.16
C PRO A 95 8.01 -0.05 -8.28
N VAL A 96 8.55 -1.19 -7.86
CA VAL A 96 10.00 -1.42 -7.79
C VAL A 96 10.43 -2.41 -8.86
N SER A 97 11.20 -1.94 -9.85
CA SER A 97 11.72 -2.78 -10.95
C SER A 97 12.86 -3.70 -10.51
N ARG A 98 13.75 -3.17 -9.66
CA ARG A 98 14.93 -3.84 -9.11
C ARG A 98 14.86 -3.81 -7.60
N LEU A 99 14.26 -4.85 -7.02
CA LEU A 99 14.09 -4.97 -5.57
C LEU A 99 15.44 -4.85 -4.84
N THR A 100 16.48 -5.45 -5.40
CA THR A 100 17.83 -5.39 -4.84
C THR A 100 18.35 -3.96 -4.69
N ASP A 101 18.23 -3.13 -5.72
CA ASP A 101 18.71 -1.75 -5.69
C ASP A 101 17.89 -0.90 -4.70
N PHE A 102 16.56 -1.08 -4.72
CA PHE A 102 15.66 -0.43 -3.77
C PHE A 102 16.05 -0.78 -2.34
N LEU A 103 16.34 -2.05 -2.07
CA LEU A 103 16.71 -2.49 -0.73
C LEU A 103 18.08 -1.99 -0.31
N ILE A 104 19.09 -2.04 -1.18
CA ILE A 104 20.43 -1.48 -0.89
C ILE A 104 20.35 0.00 -0.55
N ALA A 105 19.58 0.77 -1.33
CA ALA A 105 19.41 2.21 -1.10
C ALA A 105 18.67 2.54 0.21
N ASN A 106 17.90 1.59 0.75
CA ASN A 106 17.12 1.75 1.98
C ASN A 106 17.65 0.89 3.14
N TYR A 107 18.81 0.26 2.97
CA TYR A 107 19.46 -0.59 3.96
C TYR A 107 20.29 0.27 4.92
N GLY A 108 20.21 -0.02 6.22
CA GLY A 108 21.42 0.06 7.04
C GLY A 108 21.55 1.20 8.05
N ASP A 109 20.48 1.67 8.68
CA ASP A 109 20.65 2.25 10.00
C ASP A 109 19.96 1.40 11.08
N VAL A 110 20.76 0.69 11.87
CA VAL A 110 20.29 -0.04 13.06
C VAL A 110 19.98 0.90 14.24
N LYS A 111 20.13 2.23 14.05
CA LYS A 111 19.63 3.25 14.98
C LYS A 111 18.11 3.43 14.92
N VAL A 112 17.43 2.77 13.98
CA VAL A 112 15.97 2.75 13.94
C VAL A 112 15.41 1.81 15.02
N LYS A 113 14.12 1.95 15.35
CA LYS A 113 13.51 1.22 16.47
C LYS A 113 13.01 -0.17 16.10
N ARG A 114 12.50 -0.34 14.87
CA ARG A 114 11.80 -1.58 14.47
C ARG A 114 12.49 -2.29 13.32
N GLY A 115 12.81 -3.57 13.55
CA GLY A 115 13.46 -4.46 12.58
C GLY A 115 12.70 -5.77 12.38
N ILE A 116 12.76 -6.31 11.16
CA ILE A 116 12.36 -7.71 10.89
C ILE A 116 13.36 -8.37 9.95
N PHE A 117 13.67 -9.64 10.18
CA PHE A 117 14.63 -10.41 9.38
C PHE A 117 13.90 -11.55 8.67
N THR A 118 13.98 -11.62 7.34
CA THR A 118 13.18 -12.57 6.54
C THR A 118 13.93 -13.06 5.30
N SER A 119 13.60 -14.29 4.90
CA SER A 119 14.06 -14.97 3.69
C SER A 119 13.03 -14.99 2.56
N LEU A 120 11.95 -14.21 2.67
CA LEU A 120 10.93 -14.02 1.62
C LEU A 120 10.19 -15.32 1.23
N PRO A 121 9.49 -16.01 2.16
CA PRO A 121 8.71 -17.19 1.84
C PRO A 121 7.59 -16.89 0.81
N PRO A 122 6.97 -17.91 0.21
CA PRO A 122 5.87 -17.71 -0.73
C PRO A 122 4.70 -16.86 -0.19
N SER A 123 4.49 -16.84 1.13
CA SER A 123 3.46 -16.03 1.79
C SER A 123 3.78 -14.54 1.91
N THR A 124 4.99 -14.10 1.56
CA THR A 124 5.49 -12.73 1.83
C THR A 124 4.53 -11.65 1.38
N ILE A 125 3.92 -11.79 0.19
CA ILE A 125 3.03 -10.77 -0.38
C ILE A 125 1.86 -10.41 0.55
N ARG A 126 1.38 -11.37 1.36
CA ARG A 126 0.29 -11.15 2.34
C ARG A 126 0.68 -10.18 3.44
N HIS A 127 1.97 -10.17 3.81
CA HIS A 127 2.50 -9.31 4.87
C HIS A 127 3.20 -8.07 4.32
N TRP A 128 3.35 -7.93 3.01
CA TRP A 128 4.20 -6.90 2.42
C TRP A 128 3.77 -5.48 2.77
N GLU A 129 2.47 -5.17 2.69
CA GLU A 129 1.92 -3.89 3.15
C GLU A 129 2.28 -3.63 4.61
N LYS A 130 2.00 -4.59 5.48
CA LYS A 130 2.27 -4.50 6.92
C LYS A 130 3.75 -4.31 7.24
N ILE A 131 4.62 -5.01 6.51
CA ILE A 131 6.08 -4.92 6.69
C ILE A 131 6.56 -3.51 6.36
N LEU A 132 6.18 -2.98 5.20
CA LEU A 132 6.58 -1.66 4.74
C LEU A 132 6.07 -0.53 5.64
N ASP A 133 4.88 -0.71 6.23
CA ASP A 133 4.25 0.29 7.10
C ASP A 133 4.79 0.28 8.53
N SER A 134 5.34 -0.86 8.99
CA SER A 134 5.68 -1.04 10.40
C SER A 134 7.18 -1.06 10.67
N TYR A 135 7.99 -1.58 9.75
CA TYR A 135 9.42 -1.81 9.97
C TYR A 135 10.29 -0.78 9.24
N GLN A 136 11.14 -0.10 10.01
CA GLN A 136 12.11 0.85 9.47
C GLN A 136 13.31 0.11 8.88
N TYR A 137 13.69 -1.00 9.50
CA TYR A 137 14.73 -1.92 9.02
C TYR A 137 14.10 -3.25 8.61
N VAL A 138 14.41 -3.70 7.39
CA VAL A 138 14.05 -5.05 6.95
C VAL A 138 15.30 -5.77 6.48
N GLY A 139 15.75 -6.75 7.26
CA GLY A 139 16.91 -7.57 6.99
C GLY A 139 16.57 -8.71 6.05
N PHE A 140 16.77 -8.50 4.75
CA PHE A 140 16.55 -9.52 3.74
C PHE A 140 17.79 -10.40 3.56
N ASN A 141 17.57 -11.71 3.60
CA ASN A 141 18.53 -12.69 3.14
C ASN A 141 17.78 -13.95 2.69
N THR A 142 17.78 -14.25 1.39
CA THR A 142 17.04 -15.40 0.85
C THR A 142 17.74 -16.75 1.06
N HIS A 143 19.00 -16.72 1.49
CA HIS A 143 19.83 -17.92 1.70
C HIS A 143 19.89 -18.79 0.42
N GLU A 144 20.01 -18.11 -0.73
CA GLU A 144 20.21 -18.74 -2.05
C GLU A 144 21.60 -18.46 -2.61
N ASN A 145 22.32 -17.48 -2.06
CA ASN A 145 23.73 -17.32 -2.33
C ASN A 145 24.54 -18.40 -1.60
N ALA A 146 25.70 -18.74 -2.14
CA ALA A 146 26.66 -19.64 -1.50
C ALA A 146 27.43 -18.97 -0.35
N GLY A 147 26.80 -18.05 0.39
CA GLY A 147 27.39 -17.39 1.55
C GLY A 147 27.86 -18.41 2.58
N LEU A 148 29.05 -18.21 3.12
CA LEU A 148 29.74 -19.17 3.97
C LEU A 148 29.33 -18.99 5.42
N HIS A 149 28.42 -19.86 5.88
CA HIS A 149 27.99 -19.92 7.27
C HIS A 149 29.01 -20.67 8.13
N GLN A 150 29.40 -20.03 9.22
CA GLN A 150 30.22 -20.65 10.24
C GLN A 150 29.49 -21.80 10.93
N GLN A 151 30.20 -22.90 11.16
CA GLN A 151 29.63 -24.10 11.78
C GLN A 151 29.50 -23.91 13.29
N ILE A 152 28.34 -23.40 13.73
CA ILE A 152 28.05 -23.01 15.11
C ILE A 152 28.16 -24.18 16.10
N LEU A 153 27.96 -25.42 15.63
CA LEU A 153 27.95 -26.63 16.45
C LEU A 153 29.32 -27.32 16.56
N VAL A 154 30.40 -26.69 16.12
CA VAL A 154 31.77 -27.10 16.49
C VAL A 154 32.09 -26.49 17.85
N ALA A 155 32.04 -27.29 18.92
CA ALA A 155 32.25 -26.82 20.29
C ALA A 155 33.68 -26.30 20.52
N GLY A 156 33.82 -25.03 20.89
CA GLY A 156 35.13 -24.43 21.20
C GLY A 156 35.85 -25.11 22.38
N GLY A 157 35.10 -25.67 23.33
CA GLY A 157 35.64 -26.41 24.48
C GLY A 157 36.28 -27.76 24.13
N GLU A 158 36.01 -28.31 22.95
CA GLU A 158 36.65 -29.55 22.47
C GLU A 158 37.89 -29.29 21.60
N LEU A 159 38.16 -28.03 21.24
CA LEU A 159 39.31 -27.68 20.41
C LEU A 159 40.61 -27.70 21.24
N PRO A 160 41.75 -28.14 20.67
CA PRO A 160 43.05 -28.19 21.35
C PRO A 160 43.70 -26.80 21.49
N VAL A 161 42.95 -25.84 22.02
CA VAL A 161 43.38 -24.48 22.34
C VAL A 161 43.49 -24.32 23.85
N SER A 162 44.45 -23.54 24.32
CA SER A 162 44.57 -23.25 25.74
C SER A 162 43.35 -22.46 26.24
N GLU A 163 43.01 -22.63 27.51
CA GLU A 163 41.88 -21.93 28.14
C GLU A 163 41.98 -20.40 27.98
N LYS A 164 43.18 -19.84 28.15
CA LYS A 164 43.43 -18.41 27.95
C LYS A 164 43.10 -17.99 26.51
N VAL A 165 43.59 -18.73 25.52
CA VAL A 165 43.34 -18.41 24.10
C VAL A 165 41.85 -18.51 23.79
N ARG A 166 41.16 -19.55 24.28
CA ARG A 166 39.71 -19.70 24.11
C ARG A 166 38.95 -18.53 24.73
N TYR A 167 39.32 -18.13 25.95
CA TYR A 167 38.72 -16.98 26.61
C TYR A 167 38.92 -15.69 25.81
N ASP A 168 40.14 -15.42 25.35
CA ASP A 168 40.44 -14.24 24.50
C ASP A 168 39.58 -14.25 23.22
N MET A 169 39.40 -15.42 22.58
CA MET A 169 38.53 -15.56 21.40
C MET A 169 37.04 -15.32 21.72
N ILE A 170 36.56 -15.77 22.88
CA ILE A 170 35.17 -15.55 23.33
C ILE A 170 34.93 -14.06 23.57
N GLN A 171 35.88 -13.36 24.20
CA GLN A 171 35.82 -11.90 24.36
C GLN A 171 35.79 -11.18 23.01
N ASP A 172 36.44 -11.75 22.00
CA ASP A 172 36.49 -11.22 20.64
C ASP A 172 35.31 -11.66 19.73
N CYS A 173 34.30 -12.33 20.27
CA CYS A 173 33.23 -12.95 19.47
C CYS A 173 32.50 -11.96 18.55
N TRP A 174 32.43 -12.31 17.27
CA TRP A 174 31.79 -11.46 16.24
C TRP A 174 30.30 -11.23 16.48
N VAL A 175 29.60 -12.17 17.11
CA VAL A 175 28.17 -12.02 17.43
C VAL A 175 27.99 -10.87 18.42
N ASN A 176 28.84 -10.79 19.44
CA ASN A 176 28.77 -9.72 20.43
C ASN A 176 29.27 -8.37 19.90
N LYS A 177 30.23 -8.38 18.96
CA LYS A 177 30.77 -7.15 18.35
C LYS A 177 29.85 -6.52 17.32
N PHE A 178 29.22 -7.34 16.46
CA PHE A 178 28.54 -6.85 15.27
C PHE A 178 27.06 -7.23 15.22
N TRP A 179 26.62 -8.14 16.09
CA TRP A 179 25.26 -8.64 16.08
C TRP A 179 24.59 -8.47 17.45
N SER A 180 23.77 -9.43 17.87
CA SER A 180 22.65 -9.12 18.74
C SER A 180 22.51 -10.01 19.98
N CYS A 181 21.99 -9.37 21.02
CA CYS A 181 21.34 -10.03 22.15
C CYS A 181 20.06 -10.71 21.65
N GLY A 182 19.58 -11.69 22.41
CA GLY A 182 18.40 -12.47 22.05
C GLY A 182 17.38 -12.53 23.19
N ILE A 183 16.10 -12.60 22.85
CA ILE A 183 15.04 -13.01 23.76
C ILE A 183 14.38 -14.26 23.18
N THR A 184 14.30 -15.31 24.00
CA THR A 184 13.57 -16.54 23.70
C THR A 184 12.53 -16.79 24.81
N PRO A 185 11.65 -17.79 24.67
CA PRO A 185 10.74 -18.13 25.77
C PRO A 185 11.45 -18.53 27.08
N GLN A 186 12.73 -18.92 27.01
CA GLN A 186 13.54 -19.25 28.19
C GLN A 186 14.14 -18.02 28.90
N GLY A 187 14.00 -16.82 28.34
CA GLY A 187 14.52 -15.59 28.94
C GLY A 187 15.30 -14.70 27.98
N CYS A 188 15.99 -13.74 28.57
CA CYS A 188 16.85 -12.79 27.89
C CYS A 188 18.31 -13.27 27.90
N TRP A 189 19.01 -13.05 26.79
CA TRP A 189 20.33 -13.59 26.52
C TRP A 189 21.27 -12.51 26.01
N PRO A 190 22.52 -12.46 26.49
CA PRO A 190 23.52 -11.51 25.99
C PRO A 190 23.91 -11.79 24.53
N CYS A 191 23.64 -13.00 24.04
CA CYS A 191 23.89 -13.44 22.68
C CYS A 191 22.73 -14.31 22.20
N GLU A 192 22.19 -14.01 21.01
CA GLU A 192 21.10 -14.79 20.39
C GLU A 192 21.44 -16.28 20.17
N VAL A 193 22.73 -16.61 19.98
CA VAL A 193 23.17 -17.98 19.71
C VAL A 193 23.08 -18.81 20.97
N MET A 194 23.39 -18.22 22.13
CA MET A 194 23.23 -18.88 23.43
C MET A 194 21.77 -19.27 23.66
N GLY A 195 20.84 -18.34 23.42
CA GLY A 195 19.41 -18.61 23.55
C GLY A 195 18.94 -19.72 22.60
N SER A 196 19.49 -19.77 21.39
CA SER A 196 19.19 -20.83 20.41
C SER A 196 19.75 -22.19 20.82
N LEU A 197 20.97 -22.25 21.37
CA LEU A 197 21.60 -23.47 21.88
C LEU A 197 20.88 -24.01 23.12
N ALA A 198 20.58 -23.13 24.08
CA ALA A 198 19.81 -23.47 25.28
C ALA A 198 18.42 -24.00 24.90
N HIS A 199 17.81 -23.38 23.91
CA HIS A 199 16.53 -23.84 23.39
C HIS A 199 16.61 -25.22 22.72
N ALA A 200 17.67 -25.46 21.94
CA ALA A 200 17.85 -26.72 21.24
C ALA A 200 18.15 -27.90 22.17
N PHE A 201 19.06 -27.71 23.13
CA PHE A 201 19.58 -28.81 23.93
C PHE A 201 18.81 -29.04 25.24
N ASP A 202 18.26 -28.00 25.85
CA ASP A 202 17.53 -28.13 27.12
C ASP A 202 16.01 -28.05 26.94
N GLY A 203 15.52 -27.85 25.71
CA GLY A 203 14.10 -27.85 25.37
C GLY A 203 13.30 -26.76 26.09
N PRO A 204 12.00 -26.92 26.35
CA PRO A 204 11.19 -25.95 27.11
C PRO A 204 11.44 -26.05 28.63
N GLY A 205 12.61 -26.53 29.05
CA GLY A 205 12.99 -26.69 30.46
C GLY A 205 13.04 -25.37 31.24
N PRO A 206 13.58 -25.37 32.47
CA PRO A 206 13.60 -24.18 33.31
C PRO A 206 14.21 -22.97 32.59
N LYS A 207 13.71 -21.76 32.88
CA LYS A 207 14.26 -20.52 32.34
C LYS A 207 15.74 -20.40 32.73
N GLN A 208 16.62 -20.41 31.72
CA GLN A 208 18.07 -20.33 31.88
C GLN A 208 18.66 -19.00 31.47
N GLY A 209 17.92 -18.23 30.66
CA GLY A 209 18.26 -16.84 30.43
C GLY A 209 17.86 -16.00 31.64
N TRP A 210 18.26 -14.73 31.62
CA TRP A 210 17.73 -13.79 32.60
C TRP A 210 16.20 -13.66 32.47
N PRO A 211 15.49 -13.33 33.55
CA PRO A 211 14.07 -13.01 33.47
C PRO A 211 13.78 -11.95 32.41
N ILE A 212 12.62 -12.06 31.75
CA ILE A 212 12.11 -11.04 30.84
C ILE A 212 11.54 -9.90 31.68
N GLU A 213 12.41 -9.00 32.12
CA GLU A 213 12.11 -7.88 33.00
C GLU A 213 12.77 -6.59 32.48
N LYS A 214 12.27 -5.41 32.90
CA LYS A 214 12.83 -4.14 32.43
C LYS A 214 14.33 -4.02 32.71
N ASP A 215 15.01 -3.26 31.85
CA ASP A 215 16.43 -2.90 31.96
C ASP A 215 17.43 -4.06 31.91
N TRP A 216 17.01 -5.31 31.64
CA TRP A 216 17.92 -6.45 31.50
C TRP A 216 19.05 -6.20 30.47
N TRP A 217 18.76 -5.45 29.41
CA TRP A 217 19.68 -5.11 28.33
C TRP A 217 20.81 -4.16 28.77
N ARG A 218 20.70 -3.58 29.98
CA ARG A 218 21.75 -2.76 30.61
C ARG A 218 22.76 -3.58 31.40
N ARG A 219 22.49 -4.87 31.65
CA ARG A 219 23.39 -5.75 32.41
C ARG A 219 24.79 -5.79 31.77
N PRO A 220 25.85 -5.68 32.58
CA PRO A 220 27.22 -5.70 32.07
C PRO A 220 27.71 -7.15 31.84
N PRO A 221 28.82 -7.35 31.11
CA PRO A 221 29.35 -8.70 30.80
C PRO A 221 29.61 -9.59 32.02
N GLU A 222 29.99 -9.01 33.15
CA GLU A 222 30.22 -9.71 34.41
C GLU A 222 28.97 -10.42 34.97
N ASP A 223 27.76 -10.00 34.58
CA ASP A 223 26.50 -10.61 35.02
C ASP A 223 26.15 -11.89 34.24
N TRP A 224 26.93 -12.27 33.22
CA TRP A 224 26.58 -13.40 32.34
C TRP A 224 26.61 -14.74 33.09
N GLY A 225 27.47 -14.87 34.09
CA GLY A 225 27.56 -16.04 34.98
C GLY A 225 27.56 -17.36 34.21
N ASP A 226 26.67 -18.26 34.62
CA ASP A 226 26.56 -19.61 34.06
C ASP A 226 26.19 -19.66 32.57
N MET A 227 25.67 -18.58 31.98
CA MET A 227 25.36 -18.55 30.54
C MET A 227 26.63 -18.70 29.67
N LEU A 228 27.81 -18.39 30.21
CA LEU A 228 29.09 -18.60 29.51
C LEU A 228 29.35 -20.07 29.16
N LYS A 229 28.70 -21.03 29.85
CA LYS A 229 28.77 -22.46 29.48
C LYS A 229 28.33 -22.71 28.02
N TRP A 230 27.45 -21.87 27.48
CA TRP A 230 27.00 -21.97 26.09
C TRP A 230 28.08 -21.59 25.08
N CYS A 231 29.06 -20.74 25.47
CA CYS A 231 30.22 -20.45 24.64
C CYS A 231 31.11 -21.67 24.44
N GLU A 232 31.20 -22.56 25.43
CA GLU A 232 32.03 -23.77 25.35
C GLU A 232 31.52 -24.76 24.29
N ILE A 233 30.22 -24.77 24.02
CA ILE A 233 29.61 -25.64 22.99
C ILE A 233 29.33 -24.91 21.67
N CYS A 234 29.79 -23.66 21.53
CA CYS A 234 29.54 -22.79 20.39
C CYS A 234 30.81 -22.53 19.57
N GLY A 235 30.69 -22.60 18.25
CA GLY A 235 31.78 -22.35 17.31
C GLY A 235 31.91 -20.88 16.88
N ALA A 236 30.99 -19.99 17.24
CA ALA A 236 30.93 -18.62 16.68
C ALA A 236 32.20 -17.80 16.94
N ALA A 237 32.70 -17.83 18.17
CA ALA A 237 33.94 -17.14 18.55
C ALA A 237 35.19 -17.76 17.90
N MET A 238 35.15 -19.07 17.62
CA MET A 238 36.29 -19.86 17.16
C MET A 238 36.61 -19.63 15.67
N ASP A 239 37.76 -20.10 15.20
CA ASP A 239 38.09 -20.19 13.78
C ASP A 239 37.79 -21.62 13.31
N VAL A 240 36.53 -21.88 12.94
CA VAL A 240 36.02 -23.23 12.60
C VAL A 240 35.61 -23.30 11.13
N PRO A 241 35.38 -24.50 10.58
CA PRO A 241 34.88 -24.64 9.22
C PRO A 241 33.68 -23.73 8.91
N ARG A 242 33.55 -23.39 7.63
CA ARG A 242 32.39 -22.70 7.08
C ARG A 242 31.88 -23.47 5.89
N LEU A 243 30.56 -23.56 5.76
CA LEU A 243 29.90 -24.20 4.63
C LEU A 243 28.95 -23.21 3.96
N PRO A 244 28.70 -23.35 2.64
CA PRO A 244 27.65 -22.58 1.99
C PRO A 244 26.32 -22.73 2.72
N SER A 245 25.58 -21.63 2.87
CA SER A 245 24.26 -21.60 3.51
C SER A 245 23.24 -22.54 2.85
N THR A 246 23.47 -22.83 1.56
CA THR A 246 22.69 -23.74 0.72
C THR A 246 23.03 -25.22 0.93
N SER A 247 24.13 -25.52 1.63
CA SER A 247 24.48 -26.89 2.01
C SER A 247 23.50 -27.43 3.04
N ASP A 248 23.07 -28.67 2.87
CA ASP A 248 22.28 -29.39 3.88
C ASP A 248 23.17 -30.11 4.90
N ARG A 249 24.46 -30.26 4.61
CA ARG A 249 25.48 -30.79 5.51
C ARG A 249 25.73 -29.87 6.71
N GLU A 250 26.10 -30.47 7.82
CA GLU A 250 26.52 -29.79 9.05
C GLU A 250 27.81 -30.42 9.56
N ILE A 251 28.80 -29.62 9.96
CA ILE A 251 30.00 -30.08 10.64
C ILE A 251 29.85 -29.75 12.12
N VAL A 252 30.02 -30.76 12.97
CA VAL A 252 29.85 -30.63 14.42
C VAL A 252 31.03 -31.27 15.14
N SER A 253 31.25 -30.88 16.40
CA SER A 253 32.22 -31.56 17.27
C SER A 253 31.63 -32.86 17.85
N PRO A 254 32.47 -33.81 18.33
CA PRO A 254 32.01 -35.09 18.88
C PRO A 254 30.96 -34.97 19.98
N ALA A 255 31.16 -34.09 20.98
CA ALA A 255 30.20 -33.96 22.06
C ALA A 255 28.89 -33.31 21.59
N ASN A 256 28.94 -32.36 20.66
CA ASN A 256 27.72 -31.78 20.09
C ASN A 256 26.96 -32.77 19.19
N TYR A 257 27.66 -33.69 18.51
CA TYR A 257 27.03 -34.80 17.80
C TYR A 257 26.18 -35.66 18.73
N GLU A 258 26.72 -36.05 19.89
CA GLU A 258 25.98 -36.84 20.87
C GLU A 258 24.81 -36.06 21.50
N ARG A 259 24.97 -34.75 21.75
CA ARG A 259 23.83 -33.88 22.14
C ARG A 259 22.74 -33.86 21.08
N LEU A 260 23.10 -33.71 19.81
CA LEU A 260 22.16 -33.73 18.69
C LEU A 260 21.43 -35.08 18.58
N ARG A 261 22.13 -36.20 18.83
CA ARG A 261 21.51 -37.53 18.92
C ARG A 261 20.52 -37.60 20.07
N GLY A 262 20.89 -37.07 21.23
CA GLY A 262 20.05 -37.05 22.43
C GLY A 262 18.71 -36.34 22.21
N ILE A 263 18.68 -35.27 21.40
CA ILE A 263 17.46 -34.52 21.10
C ILE A 263 16.71 -35.02 19.86
N GLY A 264 17.14 -36.13 19.24
CA GLY A 264 16.49 -36.70 18.06
C GLY A 264 16.61 -35.82 16.81
N SER A 265 17.79 -35.21 16.60
CA SER A 265 18.01 -34.27 15.50
C SER A 265 17.67 -34.85 14.12
N ARG A 266 16.85 -34.12 13.33
CA ARG A 266 16.47 -34.53 11.97
C ARG A 266 17.66 -34.61 11.01
N LYS A 267 18.63 -33.68 11.09
CA LYS A 267 19.85 -33.74 10.27
C LYS A 267 20.72 -34.95 10.63
N VAL A 268 20.80 -35.33 11.91
CA VAL A 268 21.51 -36.55 12.32
C VAL A 268 20.79 -37.80 11.78
N ALA A 269 19.47 -37.88 11.93
CA ALA A 269 18.68 -39.00 11.41
C ALA A 269 18.79 -39.15 9.89
N ARG A 270 18.99 -38.05 9.16
CA ARG A 270 19.22 -38.04 7.70
C ARG A 270 20.65 -38.40 7.29
N GLY A 271 21.60 -38.53 8.22
CA GLY A 271 23.00 -38.82 7.91
C GLY A 271 23.75 -37.66 7.24
N VAL A 272 23.29 -36.41 7.40
CA VAL A 272 23.94 -35.22 6.80
C VAL A 272 24.84 -34.46 7.77
N VAL A 273 25.12 -35.06 8.94
CA VAL A 273 26.01 -34.47 9.96
C VAL A 273 27.36 -35.17 9.91
N GLU A 274 28.41 -34.38 9.74
CA GLU A 274 29.81 -34.79 9.77
C GLU A 274 30.41 -34.45 11.14
N VAL A 275 31.07 -35.42 11.76
CA VAL A 275 31.80 -35.21 13.01
C VAL A 275 33.24 -34.82 12.69
N MET A 276 33.64 -33.64 13.15
CA MET A 276 34.99 -33.14 12.98
C MET A 276 35.98 -33.88 13.89
N ASP A 277 37.13 -34.26 13.35
CA ASP A 277 38.29 -34.67 14.17
C ASP A 277 38.93 -33.44 14.80
N VAL A 278 38.55 -33.16 16.05
CA VAL A 278 39.05 -32.01 16.81
C VAL A 278 40.54 -32.09 17.12
N ALA A 279 41.16 -33.28 17.11
CA ALA A 279 42.61 -33.41 17.32
C ALA A 279 43.42 -32.86 16.14
N SER A 280 42.83 -32.87 14.94
CA SER A 280 43.42 -32.32 13.71
C SER A 280 43.16 -30.81 13.52
N TYR A 281 42.55 -30.15 14.49
CA TYR A 281 42.17 -28.73 14.40
C TYR A 281 43.39 -27.83 14.16
N ASP A 282 43.27 -26.96 13.14
CA ASP A 282 44.22 -25.92 12.84
C ASP A 282 43.47 -24.59 12.67
N ALA A 283 43.63 -23.67 13.62
CA ALA A 283 43.01 -22.35 13.57
C ALA A 283 43.45 -21.54 12.34
N VAL A 284 44.69 -21.71 11.87
CA VAL A 284 45.22 -20.96 10.72
C VAL A 284 44.45 -21.32 9.46
N LYS A 285 44.09 -22.60 9.28
CA LYS A 285 43.30 -23.10 8.15
C LYS A 285 41.92 -22.45 8.05
N TYR A 286 41.30 -22.12 9.18
CA TYR A 286 39.91 -21.65 9.24
C TYR A 286 39.78 -20.15 9.48
N LYS A 287 40.89 -19.47 9.72
CA LYS A 287 40.93 -18.05 10.05
C LYS A 287 40.19 -17.21 9.00
N ALA A 288 39.40 -16.26 9.49
CA ALA A 288 38.67 -15.32 8.66
C ALA A 288 38.63 -13.93 9.29
N THR A 289 38.68 -12.89 8.46
CA THR A 289 38.41 -11.52 8.90
C THR A 289 36.91 -11.35 9.12
N LYS A 290 36.51 -11.15 10.37
CA LYS A 290 35.09 -11.05 10.77
C LYS A 290 34.64 -9.59 10.75
N HIS A 291 33.51 -9.32 10.09
CA HIS A 291 32.80 -8.04 10.03
C HIS A 291 31.31 -8.33 9.75
N LEU A 292 30.40 -7.35 9.80
CA LEU A 292 28.94 -7.60 9.73
C LEU A 292 28.45 -8.47 8.53
N GLU A 293 29.17 -8.44 7.42
CA GLU A 293 28.77 -9.05 6.14
C GLU A 293 29.74 -10.13 5.65
N TRP A 294 30.64 -10.60 6.52
CA TRP A 294 31.73 -11.50 6.19
C TRP A 294 31.31 -12.89 5.66
N TYR A 295 30.04 -13.26 5.87
CA TYR A 295 29.47 -14.50 5.38
C TYR A 295 29.12 -14.42 3.89
N LEU A 296 29.04 -13.22 3.28
CA LEU A 296 28.71 -13.10 1.87
C LEU A 296 29.92 -13.50 1.00
N PRO A 297 29.70 -14.13 -0.18
CA PRO A 297 30.81 -14.66 -1.00
C PRO A 297 31.84 -13.60 -1.42
N SER A 298 31.39 -12.38 -1.68
CA SER A 298 32.20 -11.23 -2.11
C SER A 298 32.93 -10.52 -0.97
N ALA A 299 32.71 -10.92 0.30
CA ALA A 299 33.31 -10.26 1.44
C ALA A 299 34.84 -10.44 1.56
N ALA A 300 35.42 -11.43 0.85
CA ALA A 300 36.86 -11.68 0.83
C ALA A 300 37.68 -10.48 0.34
N GLU A 301 37.08 -9.56 -0.43
CA GLU A 301 37.71 -8.34 -0.97
C GLU A 301 37.44 -7.09 -0.09
N GLY A 302 36.93 -7.27 1.13
CA GLY A 302 36.73 -6.23 2.13
C GLY A 302 35.32 -5.62 2.15
N VAL A 303 34.67 -5.43 1.00
CA VAL A 303 33.28 -4.94 0.93
C VAL A 303 32.38 -6.00 0.28
N ALA A 304 31.45 -6.53 1.06
CA ALA A 304 30.49 -7.49 0.55
C ALA A 304 29.51 -6.85 -0.44
N ASP A 305 29.36 -7.46 -1.61
CA ASP A 305 28.28 -7.19 -2.54
C ASP A 305 26.93 -7.67 -1.97
N LYS A 306 26.20 -6.70 -1.41
CA LYS A 306 24.88 -6.90 -0.81
C LYS A 306 23.83 -7.35 -1.82
N THR A 307 24.07 -7.20 -3.13
CA THR A 307 23.11 -7.64 -4.14
C THR A 307 22.89 -9.15 -4.10
N THR A 308 23.90 -9.90 -3.63
CA THR A 308 23.86 -11.35 -3.49
C THR A 308 22.94 -11.86 -2.38
N ARG A 309 22.51 -11.00 -1.44
CA ARG A 309 21.55 -11.38 -0.37
C ARG A 309 20.18 -11.79 -0.90
N ILE A 310 19.83 -11.36 -2.11
CA ILE A 310 18.50 -11.52 -2.67
C ILE A 310 18.59 -12.38 -3.92
N GLY A 311 18.11 -13.60 -3.81
CA GLY A 311 18.00 -14.56 -4.90
C GLY A 311 16.63 -14.56 -5.58
N SER A 312 16.36 -15.66 -6.28
CA SER A 312 15.13 -15.92 -7.02
C SER A 312 13.85 -15.92 -6.16
N THR A 313 13.94 -16.17 -4.85
CA THR A 313 12.80 -16.10 -3.92
C THR A 313 12.14 -14.72 -3.87
N ALA A 314 12.86 -13.64 -4.23
CA ALA A 314 12.27 -12.32 -4.39
C ALA A 314 11.15 -12.26 -5.44
N ASN A 315 11.11 -13.22 -6.38
CA ASN A 315 9.99 -13.35 -7.32
C ASN A 315 8.66 -13.65 -6.62
N ASN A 316 8.65 -14.04 -5.34
CA ASN A 316 7.41 -14.20 -4.56
C ASN A 316 6.67 -12.87 -4.33
N LEU A 317 7.35 -11.74 -4.48
CA LEU A 317 6.74 -10.40 -4.40
C LEU A 317 6.23 -9.89 -5.75
N ARG A 318 6.57 -10.56 -6.85
CA ARG A 318 6.08 -10.19 -8.18
C ARG A 318 4.65 -10.68 -8.36
N PRO A 319 3.78 -9.88 -9.00
CA PRO A 319 2.40 -10.25 -9.18
C PRO A 319 2.30 -11.41 -10.19
N ARG A 320 1.45 -12.39 -9.87
CA ARG A 320 1.25 -13.58 -10.71
C ARG A 320 -0.07 -13.56 -11.49
N LYS A 321 -1.11 -13.01 -10.88
CA LYS A 321 -2.46 -12.94 -11.43
C LYS A 321 -2.98 -11.51 -11.42
N LEU A 322 -3.70 -11.17 -12.47
CA LEU A 322 -4.38 -9.90 -12.63
C LEU A 322 -5.76 -10.13 -13.26
N GLU A 323 -6.79 -9.70 -12.57
CA GLU A 323 -8.17 -9.72 -13.03
C GLU A 323 -8.66 -8.30 -13.35
N CYS A 324 -9.62 -8.19 -14.27
CA CYS A 324 -10.19 -6.92 -14.68
C CYS A 324 -11.71 -6.92 -14.55
N VAL A 325 -12.27 -5.80 -14.11
CA VAL A 325 -13.71 -5.49 -14.23
C VAL A 325 -13.87 -4.33 -15.20
N MET A 326 -14.79 -4.49 -16.16
CA MET A 326 -15.22 -3.45 -17.08
C MET A 326 -16.74 -3.33 -17.02
N VAL A 327 -17.25 -2.12 -16.76
CA VAL A 327 -18.69 -1.84 -16.91
C VAL A 327 -18.92 -1.31 -18.32
N CYS A 328 -19.84 -1.94 -19.05
CA CYS A 328 -20.15 -1.60 -20.44
C CYS A 328 -21.64 -1.77 -20.70
N VAL A 329 -22.39 -0.67 -20.81
CA VAL A 329 -23.83 -0.68 -21.11
C VAL A 329 -24.10 0.28 -22.26
N GLY A 330 -24.52 -0.28 -23.39
CA GLY A 330 -24.77 0.42 -24.64
C GLY A 330 -23.51 0.75 -25.44
N TYR A 331 -22.32 0.24 -25.09
CA TYR A 331 -21.01 0.61 -25.69
C TYR A 331 -20.32 -0.53 -26.44
N SER A 332 -21.10 -1.40 -27.10
CA SER A 332 -20.60 -2.58 -27.83
C SER A 332 -19.55 -2.22 -28.90
N ASP A 333 -19.69 -1.08 -29.56
CA ASP A 333 -18.78 -0.52 -30.57
C ASP A 333 -17.40 -0.11 -29.99
N LEU A 334 -17.39 0.57 -28.84
CA LEU A 334 -16.15 0.91 -28.13
C LEU A 334 -15.48 -0.35 -27.57
N LEU A 335 -16.27 -1.26 -26.98
CA LEU A 335 -15.75 -2.50 -26.43
C LEU A 335 -15.15 -3.39 -27.54
N ALA A 336 -15.78 -3.45 -28.71
CA ALA A 336 -15.25 -4.18 -29.87
C ALA A 336 -13.90 -3.63 -30.35
N LEU A 337 -13.60 -2.36 -30.05
CA LEU A 337 -12.32 -1.74 -30.37
C LEU A 337 -11.26 -1.98 -29.27
N THR A 338 -11.64 -1.92 -28.00
CA THR A 338 -10.71 -1.97 -26.85
C THR A 338 -10.43 -3.38 -26.35
N LEU A 339 -11.46 -4.22 -26.19
CA LEU A 339 -11.33 -5.54 -25.58
C LEU A 339 -10.35 -6.46 -26.34
N PRO A 340 -10.37 -6.57 -27.68
CA PRO A 340 -9.42 -7.44 -28.39
C PRO A 340 -7.97 -7.01 -28.20
N TRP A 341 -7.74 -5.73 -27.95
CA TRP A 341 -6.40 -5.20 -27.68
C TRP A 341 -5.96 -5.47 -26.25
N ASN A 342 -6.88 -5.29 -25.30
CA ASN A 342 -6.53 -5.34 -23.89
C ASN A 342 -6.58 -6.76 -23.29
N VAL A 343 -7.41 -7.67 -23.80
CA VAL A 343 -7.68 -8.99 -23.19
C VAL A 343 -6.41 -9.79 -22.87
N ARG A 344 -5.37 -9.66 -23.70
CA ARG A 344 -4.04 -10.28 -23.52
C ARG A 344 -3.30 -9.87 -22.23
N HIS A 345 -3.74 -8.81 -21.57
CA HIS A 345 -3.07 -8.28 -20.38
C HIS A 345 -3.55 -8.92 -19.07
N TRP A 346 -4.69 -9.60 -19.10
CA TRP A 346 -5.35 -10.12 -17.91
C TRP A 346 -5.47 -11.63 -17.95
N ASP A 347 -5.47 -12.23 -16.77
CA ASP A 347 -5.73 -13.64 -16.59
C ASP A 347 -7.26 -13.90 -16.62
N THR A 348 -8.05 -12.96 -16.10
CA THR A 348 -9.52 -12.96 -16.14
C THR A 348 -10.04 -11.56 -16.50
N VAL A 349 -11.01 -11.48 -17.40
CA VAL A 349 -11.75 -10.25 -17.70
C VAL A 349 -13.23 -10.47 -17.39
N VAL A 350 -13.81 -9.61 -16.57
CA VAL A 350 -15.24 -9.56 -16.27
C VAL A 350 -15.83 -8.33 -16.96
N VAL A 351 -16.81 -8.55 -17.83
CA VAL A 351 -17.59 -7.47 -18.44
C VAL A 351 -18.98 -7.48 -17.84
N VAL A 352 -19.38 -6.37 -17.23
CA VAL A 352 -20.71 -6.17 -16.66
C VAL A 352 -21.55 -5.36 -17.62
N THR A 353 -22.70 -5.89 -18.02
CA THR A 353 -23.60 -5.25 -18.99
C THR A 353 -25.06 -5.37 -18.57
N GLY A 354 -25.94 -4.62 -19.24
CA GLY A 354 -27.38 -4.62 -18.99
C GLY A 354 -28.10 -5.79 -19.65
N PRO A 355 -29.28 -6.19 -19.17
CA PRO A 355 -30.06 -7.29 -19.75
C PRO A 355 -30.46 -7.02 -21.22
N ASP A 356 -30.66 -5.76 -21.59
CA ASP A 356 -31.07 -5.37 -22.95
C ASP A 356 -29.89 -5.15 -23.91
N ASP A 357 -28.65 -5.27 -23.44
CA ASP A 357 -27.44 -5.03 -24.24
C ASP A 357 -26.78 -6.32 -24.71
N ALA A 358 -27.52 -7.07 -25.53
CA ALA A 358 -27.07 -8.35 -26.09
C ALA A 358 -25.80 -8.20 -26.95
N GLN A 359 -25.59 -7.05 -27.59
CA GLN A 359 -24.41 -6.81 -28.43
C GLN A 359 -23.13 -6.73 -27.60
N THR A 360 -23.14 -6.01 -26.47
CA THR A 360 -21.99 -5.98 -25.56
C THR A 360 -21.69 -7.35 -25.00
N ALA A 361 -22.72 -8.10 -24.59
CA ALA A 361 -22.57 -9.48 -24.12
C ALA A 361 -21.91 -10.37 -25.19
N GLU A 362 -22.32 -10.25 -26.46
CA GLU A 362 -21.75 -11.01 -27.56
C GLU A 362 -20.28 -10.66 -27.81
N VAL A 363 -19.94 -9.36 -27.85
CA VAL A 363 -18.55 -8.90 -28.02
C VAL A 363 -17.67 -9.43 -26.89
N ALA A 364 -18.14 -9.33 -25.65
CA ALA A 364 -17.42 -9.81 -24.48
C ALA A 364 -17.17 -11.34 -24.55
N ALA A 365 -18.23 -12.12 -24.81
CA ALA A 365 -18.16 -13.57 -24.91
C ALA A 365 -17.24 -14.04 -26.04
N ARG A 366 -17.27 -13.37 -27.21
CA ARG A 366 -16.42 -13.68 -28.37
C ARG A 366 -14.92 -13.55 -28.04
N HIS A 367 -14.56 -12.67 -27.12
CA HIS A 367 -13.19 -12.46 -26.68
C HIS A 367 -12.84 -13.19 -25.38
N GLY A 368 -13.70 -14.12 -24.92
CA GLY A 368 -13.44 -14.96 -23.76
C GLY A 368 -13.60 -14.26 -22.41
N ALA A 369 -14.24 -13.08 -22.37
CA ALA A 369 -14.56 -12.42 -21.10
C ALA A 369 -15.74 -13.11 -20.40
N ARG A 370 -15.70 -13.14 -19.06
CA ARG A 370 -16.83 -13.55 -18.22
C ARG A 370 -17.88 -12.44 -18.27
N VAL A 371 -19.06 -12.75 -18.79
CA VAL A 371 -20.17 -11.79 -18.88
C VAL A 371 -21.02 -11.85 -17.62
N VAL A 372 -21.22 -10.70 -16.98
CA VAL A 372 -22.16 -10.50 -15.87
C VAL A 372 -23.29 -9.62 -16.39
N VAL A 373 -24.49 -10.18 -16.46
CA VAL A 373 -25.70 -9.42 -16.81
C VAL A 373 -26.33 -8.89 -15.53
N SER A 374 -26.54 -7.58 -15.44
CA SER A 374 -27.09 -6.92 -14.26
C SER A 374 -27.91 -5.70 -14.66
N ASP A 375 -29.09 -5.55 -14.07
CA ASP A 375 -29.94 -4.36 -14.14
C ASP A 375 -29.62 -3.35 -13.03
N SER A 376 -28.59 -3.62 -12.20
CA SER A 376 -28.26 -2.80 -11.04
C SER A 376 -27.86 -1.35 -11.35
N TYR A 377 -27.59 -1.01 -12.61
CA TYR A 377 -27.45 0.39 -13.05
C TYR A 377 -28.75 1.20 -12.86
N LEU A 378 -29.91 0.54 -12.74
CA LEU A 378 -31.21 1.15 -12.45
C LEU A 378 -31.54 1.17 -10.94
N LEU A 379 -30.62 0.72 -10.09
CA LEU A 379 -30.84 0.61 -8.65
C LEU A 379 -31.32 1.95 -8.05
N ARG A 380 -32.43 1.91 -7.32
CA ARG A 380 -33.10 3.08 -6.72
C ARG A 380 -33.52 4.15 -7.74
N GLY A 381 -33.87 3.74 -8.97
CA GLY A 381 -34.31 4.66 -10.03
C GLY A 381 -33.17 5.52 -10.59
N ALA A 382 -31.92 5.10 -10.39
CA ALA A 382 -30.74 5.79 -10.91
C ALA A 382 -30.78 5.86 -12.44
N ARG A 383 -30.20 6.94 -13.00
CA ARG A 383 -29.99 7.06 -14.44
C ARG A 383 -28.91 6.09 -14.92
N PHE A 384 -27.83 5.99 -14.14
CA PHE A 384 -26.78 4.99 -14.35
C PHE A 384 -25.93 4.77 -13.09
N ASN A 385 -26.30 3.79 -12.26
CA ASN A 385 -25.57 3.45 -11.05
C ASN A 385 -24.30 2.62 -11.35
N LYS A 386 -23.22 3.32 -11.71
CA LYS A 386 -21.91 2.69 -12.01
C LYS A 386 -21.38 1.89 -10.82
N GLY A 387 -21.56 2.37 -9.58
CA GLY A 387 -21.09 1.68 -8.38
C GLY A 387 -21.73 0.31 -8.16
N ALA A 388 -23.05 0.21 -8.36
CA ALA A 388 -23.77 -1.05 -8.28
C ALA A 388 -23.35 -2.04 -9.39
N MET A 389 -23.07 -1.54 -10.59
CA MET A 389 -22.52 -2.37 -11.68
C MET A 389 -21.11 -2.85 -11.38
N LEU A 390 -20.26 -1.98 -10.83
CA LEU A 390 -18.90 -2.35 -10.42
C LEU A 390 -18.94 -3.43 -9.34
N ASN A 391 -19.80 -3.31 -8.32
CA ASN A 391 -19.96 -4.33 -7.29
C ASN A 391 -20.44 -5.67 -7.87
N ALA A 392 -21.33 -5.67 -8.88
CA ALA A 392 -21.73 -6.90 -9.57
C ALA A 392 -20.54 -7.59 -10.28
N GLY A 393 -19.67 -6.81 -10.93
CA GLY A 393 -18.45 -7.33 -11.52
C GLY A 393 -17.42 -7.80 -10.50
N VAL A 394 -17.22 -7.02 -9.43
CA VAL A 394 -16.34 -7.35 -8.31
C VAL A 394 -16.77 -8.65 -7.64
N ALA A 395 -18.08 -8.90 -7.50
CA ALA A 395 -18.60 -10.15 -6.95
C ALA A 395 -18.20 -11.38 -7.78
N ALA A 396 -17.92 -11.20 -9.07
CA ALA A 396 -17.52 -12.24 -10.01
C ALA A 396 -16.00 -12.40 -10.15
N LEU A 397 -15.17 -11.70 -9.38
CA LEU A 397 -13.73 -11.92 -9.33
C LEU A 397 -13.37 -13.10 -8.42
N ASP A 398 -12.23 -13.73 -8.71
CA ASP A 398 -11.72 -14.88 -7.95
C ASP A 398 -10.90 -14.43 -6.72
N TYR A 399 -10.39 -13.17 -6.70
CA TYR A 399 -9.68 -12.56 -5.57
C TYR A 399 -8.34 -13.25 -5.21
N ASP A 400 -7.71 -13.91 -6.19
CA ASP A 400 -6.48 -14.69 -5.99
C ASP A 400 -5.20 -13.98 -6.49
N GLY A 401 -5.31 -12.68 -6.76
CA GLY A 401 -4.22 -11.82 -7.21
C GLY A 401 -4.59 -10.34 -7.16
N TRP A 402 -4.11 -9.59 -8.14
CA TRP A 402 -4.41 -8.17 -8.28
C TRP A 402 -5.72 -7.98 -9.07
N ALA A 403 -6.43 -6.90 -8.78
CA ALA A 403 -7.64 -6.51 -9.49
C ALA A 403 -7.48 -5.13 -10.10
N MET A 404 -8.14 -4.92 -11.24
CA MET A 404 -8.11 -3.66 -11.96
C MET A 404 -9.51 -3.28 -12.40
N PHE A 405 -9.88 -2.03 -12.17
CA PHE A 405 -11.01 -1.41 -12.85
C PHE A 405 -10.51 -0.59 -14.05
N VAL A 406 -11.13 -0.79 -15.20
CA VAL A 406 -10.85 -0.07 -16.45
C VAL A 406 -12.16 0.24 -17.16
N ASP A 407 -12.33 1.48 -17.63
CA ASP A 407 -13.48 1.86 -18.45
C ASP A 407 -13.41 1.17 -19.84
N ALA A 408 -14.56 0.82 -20.42
CA ALA A 408 -14.63 0.08 -21.69
C ALA A 408 -14.07 0.83 -22.91
N ASP A 409 -13.81 2.13 -22.79
CA ASP A 409 -13.27 3.02 -23.82
C ASP A 409 -11.77 3.31 -23.68
N ILE A 410 -11.07 2.54 -22.83
CA ILE A 410 -9.64 2.70 -22.55
C ILE A 410 -8.80 1.63 -23.24
N LEU A 411 -7.71 2.03 -23.88
CA LEU A 411 -6.63 1.17 -24.35
C LEU A 411 -5.43 1.24 -23.40
N LEU A 412 -4.97 0.08 -22.94
CA LEU A 412 -3.74 -0.06 -22.17
C LEU A 412 -2.50 -0.03 -23.07
N PRO A 413 -1.33 0.40 -22.55
CA PRO A 413 -0.09 0.34 -23.31
C PRO A 413 0.30 -1.12 -23.60
N PRO A 414 0.91 -1.42 -24.76
CA PRO A 414 1.17 -2.79 -25.20
C PRO A 414 2.10 -3.57 -24.26
N ASN A 415 2.98 -2.88 -23.53
CA ASN A 415 3.91 -3.47 -22.56
C ASN A 415 3.36 -3.47 -21.12
N PHE A 416 2.06 -3.19 -20.91
CA PHE A 416 1.45 -3.11 -19.57
C PHE A 416 1.70 -4.39 -18.77
N ARG A 417 1.29 -5.56 -19.29
CA ARG A 417 1.43 -6.85 -18.58
C ARG A 417 2.89 -7.20 -18.29
N GLU A 418 3.80 -6.98 -19.24
CA GLU A 418 5.24 -7.23 -19.05
C GLU A 418 5.79 -6.35 -17.93
N THR A 419 5.46 -5.05 -17.95
CA THR A 419 5.91 -4.10 -16.92
C THR A 419 5.34 -4.48 -15.57
N PHE A 420 4.04 -4.74 -15.49
CA PHE A 420 3.35 -5.19 -14.27
C PHE A 420 4.02 -6.44 -13.67
N ALA A 421 4.26 -7.48 -14.47
CA ALA A 421 4.84 -8.74 -13.99
C ALA A 421 6.31 -8.62 -13.53
N ARG A 422 7.08 -7.65 -14.05
CA ARG A 422 8.50 -7.48 -13.71
C ARG A 422 8.73 -6.68 -12.43
N HIS A 423 7.75 -5.86 -12.02
CA HIS A 423 7.87 -4.99 -10.85
C HIS A 423 7.31 -5.66 -9.60
N VAL A 424 7.83 -5.25 -8.45
CA VAL A 424 7.21 -5.48 -7.13
C VAL A 424 6.29 -4.31 -6.83
N TRP A 425 5.05 -4.61 -6.45
CA TRP A 425 4.01 -3.63 -6.16
C TRP A 425 3.63 -3.73 -4.68
N ASN A 426 3.24 -2.61 -4.07
CA ASN A 426 2.79 -2.57 -2.68
C ASN A 426 1.27 -2.86 -2.63
N PRO A 427 0.80 -3.98 -2.05
CA PRO A 427 -0.62 -4.31 -1.97
C PRO A 427 -1.47 -3.23 -1.30
N GLY A 428 -0.90 -2.44 -0.39
CA GLY A 428 -1.60 -1.38 0.32
C GLY A 428 -1.79 -0.09 -0.47
N VAL A 429 -1.44 -0.05 -1.77
CA VAL A 429 -1.45 1.16 -2.60
C VAL A 429 -2.47 1.01 -3.73
N LEU A 430 -3.24 2.07 -3.94
CA LEU A 430 -4.07 2.25 -5.12
C LEU A 430 -3.22 2.87 -6.24
N TYR A 431 -3.05 2.13 -7.33
CA TYR A 431 -2.31 2.57 -8.50
C TYR A 431 -3.28 3.08 -9.58
N TYR A 432 -2.89 4.14 -10.27
CA TYR A 432 -3.65 4.71 -11.38
C TYR A 432 -2.70 5.20 -12.48
N ALA A 433 -3.22 5.56 -13.65
CA ALA A 433 -2.42 5.91 -14.83
C ALA A 433 -2.75 7.32 -15.33
N THR A 434 -1.88 7.88 -16.18
CA THR A 434 -2.21 9.12 -16.89
C THR A 434 -3.15 8.82 -18.06
N ARG A 435 -4.26 9.55 -18.19
CA ARG A 435 -5.16 9.45 -19.35
C ARG A 435 -4.75 10.38 -20.49
N LEU A 436 -4.62 9.83 -21.69
CA LEU A 436 -4.45 10.53 -22.95
C LEU A 436 -5.74 10.40 -23.76
N HIS A 437 -6.04 11.36 -24.64
CA HIS A 437 -7.25 11.33 -25.48
C HIS A 437 -6.87 11.19 -26.95
N THR A 438 -7.59 10.33 -27.68
CA THR A 438 -7.45 10.29 -29.14
C THR A 438 -7.92 11.60 -29.77
N PRO A 439 -7.45 11.99 -30.97
CA PRO A 439 -7.97 13.15 -31.68
C PRO A 439 -9.46 12.99 -32.02
N SER A 440 -10.29 13.97 -31.67
CA SER A 440 -11.75 13.94 -31.83
C SER A 440 -12.22 13.80 -33.28
N ALA A 441 -11.48 14.33 -34.25
CA ALA A 441 -11.88 14.32 -35.65
C ALA A 441 -11.83 12.92 -36.29
N SER A 442 -11.03 11.99 -35.77
CA SER A 442 -10.84 10.67 -36.38
C SER A 442 -10.33 9.61 -35.39
N PRO A 443 -11.08 9.34 -34.29
CA PRO A 443 -10.63 8.40 -33.25
C PRO A 443 -10.40 6.98 -33.80
N LEU A 444 -11.29 6.49 -34.67
CA LEU A 444 -11.17 5.14 -35.27
C LEU A 444 -9.89 4.97 -36.11
N LYS A 445 -9.62 5.93 -37.01
CA LYS A 445 -8.43 5.91 -37.86
C LYS A 445 -7.17 5.98 -37.02
N TRP A 446 -7.16 6.85 -36.02
CA TRP A 446 -6.03 7.00 -35.11
C TRP A 446 -5.76 5.70 -34.33
N VAL A 447 -6.80 5.05 -33.79
CA VAL A 447 -6.63 3.77 -33.07
C VAL A 447 -6.09 2.68 -33.99
N ALA A 448 -6.57 2.60 -35.24
CA ALA A 448 -6.05 1.63 -36.22
C ALA A 448 -4.55 1.85 -36.52
N GLU A 449 -4.10 3.10 -36.57
CA GLU A 449 -2.68 3.45 -36.72
C GLU A 449 -1.87 3.16 -35.44
N TYR A 450 -2.40 3.50 -34.26
CA TYR A 450 -1.78 3.21 -32.97
C TYR A 450 -1.55 1.71 -32.76
N LYS A 451 -2.51 0.86 -33.13
CA LYS A 451 -2.36 -0.60 -33.02
C LYS A 451 -1.19 -1.14 -33.87
N LYS A 452 -0.83 -0.45 -34.96
CA LYS A 452 0.33 -0.77 -35.81
C LYS A 452 1.62 -0.13 -35.29
N ASN A 453 1.52 1.08 -34.74
CA ASN A 453 2.65 1.83 -34.20
C ASN A 453 2.32 2.45 -32.83
N PRO A 454 2.54 1.71 -31.73
CA PRO A 454 2.22 2.20 -30.38
C PRO A 454 3.02 3.43 -29.94
N ALA A 455 4.14 3.75 -30.60
CA ALA A 455 4.90 4.97 -30.32
C ALA A 455 4.09 6.24 -30.63
N LEU A 456 3.03 6.15 -31.44
CA LEU A 456 2.12 7.25 -31.76
C LEU A 456 1.51 7.90 -30.49
N ALA A 457 1.33 7.14 -29.40
CA ALA A 457 0.84 7.69 -28.13
C ALA A 457 1.72 8.80 -27.54
N ARG A 458 3.02 8.84 -27.89
CA ARG A 458 3.94 9.92 -27.44
C ARG A 458 3.59 11.29 -28.02
N SER A 459 2.86 11.31 -29.14
CA SER A 459 2.41 12.55 -29.78
C SER A 459 1.15 13.15 -29.15
N LEU A 460 0.43 12.39 -28.31
CA LEU A 460 -0.78 12.89 -27.67
C LEU A 460 -0.44 13.79 -26.48
N PRO A 461 -1.01 15.01 -26.41
CA PRO A 461 -0.85 15.87 -25.25
C PRO A 461 -1.62 15.30 -24.06
N VAL A 462 -1.13 15.58 -22.85
CA VAL A 462 -1.94 15.43 -21.64
C VAL A 462 -2.81 16.68 -21.52
N VAL A 463 -4.02 16.62 -22.06
CA VAL A 463 -5.03 17.68 -21.89
C VAL A 463 -5.48 17.70 -20.43
N ASN A 464 -5.75 18.87 -19.85
CA ASN A 464 -6.26 19.01 -18.47
C ASN A 464 -5.50 18.13 -17.45
N SER A 465 -4.19 18.39 -17.29
CA SER A 465 -3.29 17.55 -16.48
C SER A 465 -3.74 17.39 -15.02
N ALA A 466 -4.46 18.36 -14.47
CA ALA A 466 -5.00 18.31 -13.11
C ALA A 466 -6.08 17.24 -12.92
N SER A 467 -6.84 16.89 -13.97
CA SER A 467 -7.86 15.82 -13.90
C SER A 467 -7.35 14.50 -14.47
N ASN A 468 -6.56 14.54 -15.54
CA ASN A 468 -6.08 13.36 -16.26
C ASN A 468 -4.86 12.67 -15.60
N ARG A 469 -4.49 13.13 -14.41
CA ARG A 469 -3.48 12.52 -13.53
C ARG A 469 -4.03 12.26 -12.13
N MET A 470 -5.34 12.06 -12.02
CA MET A 470 -6.03 11.73 -10.77
C MET A 470 -6.46 10.26 -10.77
N PRO A 471 -6.71 9.68 -9.58
CA PRO A 471 -7.13 8.28 -9.41
C PRO A 471 -8.61 8.08 -9.81
N TRP A 472 -8.98 8.46 -11.04
CA TRP A 472 -10.31 8.22 -11.59
C TRP A 472 -10.46 6.81 -12.13
N GLY A 473 -11.70 6.37 -12.28
CA GLY A 473 -12.03 4.97 -12.54
C GLY A 473 -11.72 4.49 -13.94
N TYR A 474 -11.29 5.35 -14.86
CA TYR A 474 -10.80 4.88 -16.15
C TYR A 474 -9.64 3.89 -16.02
N CYS A 475 -8.87 3.94 -14.92
CA CYS A 475 -7.77 3.01 -14.64
C CYS A 475 -7.40 3.01 -13.15
N GLN A 476 -7.87 2.01 -12.41
CA GLN A 476 -7.56 1.81 -10.98
C GLN A 476 -7.08 0.37 -10.75
N LEU A 477 -5.82 0.19 -10.36
CA LEU A 477 -5.18 -1.09 -10.04
C LEU A 477 -4.98 -1.18 -8.52
N PHE A 478 -5.46 -2.27 -7.92
CA PHE A 478 -5.38 -2.49 -6.47
C PHE A 478 -5.23 -3.96 -6.13
N HIS A 479 -4.81 -4.24 -4.90
CA HIS A 479 -4.80 -5.59 -4.36
C HIS A 479 -6.01 -5.78 -3.43
N PRO A 480 -6.84 -6.82 -3.58
CA PRO A 480 -8.04 -6.99 -2.74
C PRO A 480 -7.75 -7.19 -1.25
N ALA A 481 -6.56 -7.65 -0.90
CA ALA A 481 -6.12 -7.79 0.50
C ALA A 481 -5.61 -6.48 1.15
N ALA A 482 -5.64 -5.35 0.43
CA ALA A 482 -5.22 -4.05 0.96
C ALA A 482 -5.96 -3.71 2.27
N ARG A 483 -5.26 -3.15 3.25
CA ARG A 483 -5.88 -2.73 4.52
C ARG A 483 -7.04 -1.76 4.31
N ALA A 484 -6.94 -0.88 3.31
CA ALA A 484 -7.98 0.07 2.92
C ALA A 484 -9.34 -0.57 2.59
N LEU A 485 -9.36 -1.86 2.23
CA LEU A 485 -10.57 -2.59 1.87
C LEU A 485 -11.06 -3.54 2.97
N ARG A 486 -10.32 -3.68 4.09
CA ARG A 486 -10.71 -4.57 5.19
C ARG A 486 -12.07 -4.14 5.76
N GLY A 487 -12.99 -5.10 5.88
CA GLY A 487 -14.33 -4.88 6.42
C GLY A 487 -15.39 -4.43 5.40
N LEU A 488 -15.02 -4.10 4.16
CA LEU A 488 -15.99 -3.71 3.11
C LEU A 488 -16.64 -4.92 2.40
N GLY A 489 -16.11 -6.13 2.60
CA GLY A 489 -16.58 -7.33 1.90
C GLY A 489 -16.36 -7.22 0.38
N ARG A 490 -17.34 -7.67 -0.41
CA ARG A 490 -17.30 -7.58 -1.90
C ARG A 490 -18.03 -6.35 -2.46
N ASN A 491 -18.60 -5.50 -1.61
CA ASN A 491 -19.28 -4.25 -2.00
C ASN A 491 -18.36 -3.06 -1.75
N ILE A 492 -17.26 -3.00 -2.51
CA ILE A 492 -16.19 -2.01 -2.29
C ILE A 492 -16.49 -0.65 -2.91
N TYR A 493 -17.44 -0.57 -3.85
CA TYR A 493 -17.94 0.68 -4.41
C TYR A 493 -19.25 1.09 -3.75
N SER A 494 -19.47 2.39 -3.59
CA SER A 494 -20.73 2.92 -3.07
C SER A 494 -21.82 2.85 -4.15
N ASP A 495 -22.95 2.25 -3.80
CA ASP A 495 -24.16 2.17 -4.64
C ASP A 495 -25.06 3.41 -4.51
N ALA A 496 -24.64 4.43 -3.76
CA ALA A 496 -25.45 5.59 -3.46
C ALA A 496 -25.48 6.64 -4.59
N PHE A 497 -24.70 6.45 -5.65
CA PHE A 497 -24.60 7.40 -6.77
C PHE A 497 -25.62 7.07 -7.87
N SER A 498 -26.38 8.08 -8.32
CA SER A 498 -27.39 7.93 -9.39
C SER A 498 -26.83 8.00 -10.82
N THR A 499 -25.53 8.32 -10.95
CA THR A 499 -24.77 8.47 -12.20
C THR A 499 -23.36 7.88 -12.05
N ALA A 500 -22.59 7.86 -13.14
CA ALA A 500 -21.17 7.50 -13.10
C ALA A 500 -20.28 8.53 -12.36
N ALA A 501 -20.81 9.71 -12.01
CA ALA A 501 -20.04 10.78 -11.41
C ALA A 501 -19.65 10.46 -9.95
N GLY A 502 -18.38 10.69 -9.61
CA GLY A 502 -17.90 10.71 -8.22
C GLY A 502 -17.68 9.35 -7.54
N VAL A 503 -18.24 8.26 -8.06
CA VAL A 503 -18.07 6.91 -7.48
C VAL A 503 -16.60 6.47 -7.44
N ASP A 504 -15.84 6.79 -8.48
CA ASP A 504 -14.43 6.40 -8.59
C ASP A 504 -13.56 7.16 -7.57
N ASN A 505 -13.88 8.43 -7.32
CA ASN A 505 -13.24 9.26 -6.29
C ASN A 505 -13.55 8.72 -4.90
N HIS A 506 -14.81 8.34 -4.66
CA HIS A 506 -15.23 7.75 -3.39
C HIS A 506 -14.47 6.46 -3.09
N PHE A 507 -14.28 5.61 -4.10
CA PHE A 507 -13.45 4.41 -3.98
C PHE A 507 -11.98 4.76 -3.71
N ALA A 508 -11.41 5.73 -4.44
CA ALA A 508 -10.01 6.12 -4.22
C ALA A 508 -9.74 6.63 -2.79
N LYS A 509 -10.73 7.28 -2.17
CA LYS A 509 -10.64 7.81 -0.80
C LYS A 509 -10.57 6.75 0.30
N GLN A 510 -10.78 5.46 0.00
CA GLN A 510 -10.50 4.39 0.96
C GLN A 510 -9.01 4.32 1.33
N TRP A 511 -8.12 4.79 0.43
CA TRP A 511 -6.70 4.91 0.69
C TRP A 511 -6.35 6.32 1.17
N PRO A 512 -5.41 6.49 2.12
CA PRO A 512 -4.85 7.79 2.42
C PRO A 512 -4.04 8.33 1.22
N ASP A 513 -3.86 9.64 1.12
CA ASP A 513 -3.27 10.28 -0.08
C ASP A 513 -1.88 9.72 -0.43
N HIS A 514 -1.04 9.42 0.56
CA HIS A 514 0.30 8.85 0.35
C HIS A 514 0.29 7.39 -0.13
N LYS A 515 -0.88 6.72 -0.13
CA LYS A 515 -1.10 5.37 -0.66
C LYS A 515 -1.87 5.39 -1.99
N ARG A 516 -1.99 6.55 -2.63
CA ARG A 516 -2.50 6.67 -4.01
C ARG A 516 -1.33 7.06 -4.91
N HIS A 517 -1.00 6.22 -5.88
CA HIS A 517 0.20 6.39 -6.69
C HIS A 517 -0.09 6.45 -8.20
N LEU A 518 0.30 7.56 -8.83
CA LEU A 518 0.32 7.69 -10.29
C LEU A 518 1.49 6.90 -10.86
N THR A 519 1.18 5.90 -11.66
CA THR A 519 2.17 5.08 -12.37
C THR A 519 2.71 5.80 -13.60
N ASP A 520 3.82 5.28 -14.14
CA ASP A 520 4.37 5.72 -15.42
C ASP A 520 3.54 5.25 -16.63
N PHE A 521 2.48 4.45 -16.41
CA PHE A 521 1.59 4.04 -17.47
C PHE A 521 0.81 5.25 -18.03
N ARG A 522 0.66 5.24 -19.36
CA ARG A 522 -0.21 6.15 -20.09
C ARG A 522 -1.26 5.33 -20.81
N VAL A 523 -2.52 5.56 -20.47
CA VAL A 523 -3.68 4.89 -21.07
C VAL A 523 -4.36 5.82 -22.05
N ILE A 524 -4.98 5.28 -23.09
CA ILE A 524 -5.59 6.07 -24.16
C ILE A 524 -7.10 5.91 -24.08
N HIS A 525 -7.80 7.01 -23.87
CA HIS A 525 -9.24 7.13 -23.96
C HIS A 525 -9.65 7.42 -25.39
N ILE A 526 -10.57 6.61 -25.91
CA ILE A 526 -11.16 6.77 -27.23
C ILE A 526 -12.20 7.88 -27.14
N ASP A 527 -11.99 8.96 -27.89
CA ASP A 527 -12.90 10.09 -27.88
C ASP A 527 -14.25 9.71 -28.49
N HIS A 528 -15.33 9.98 -27.75
CA HIS A 528 -16.71 9.63 -28.13
C HIS A 528 -17.71 10.75 -27.80
N GLY A 529 -17.23 11.99 -27.65
CA GLY A 529 -18.07 13.16 -27.44
C GLY A 529 -17.55 14.11 -26.36
N THR A 530 -18.37 15.09 -26.01
CA THR A 530 -18.03 16.06 -24.95
C THR A 530 -17.92 15.39 -23.59
N GLU A 531 -17.00 15.88 -22.75
CA GLU A 531 -16.84 15.40 -21.38
C GLU A 531 -18.19 15.39 -20.64
N THR A 532 -18.42 14.39 -19.78
CA THR A 532 -19.64 14.18 -18.96
C THR A 532 -20.92 13.75 -19.70
N VAL A 533 -20.98 13.82 -21.03
CA VAL A 533 -22.20 13.52 -21.83
C VAL A 533 -22.79 12.13 -21.51
N ASN A 534 -21.93 11.21 -21.11
CA ASN A 534 -22.26 9.81 -20.93
C ASN A 534 -22.39 9.38 -19.46
N TRP A 535 -22.34 10.31 -18.50
CA TRP A 535 -22.37 9.97 -17.08
C TRP A 535 -23.72 9.44 -16.59
N SER A 536 -24.80 9.74 -17.30
CA SER A 536 -26.16 9.23 -17.03
C SER A 536 -26.52 8.03 -17.93
N GLY A 537 -25.53 7.33 -18.46
CA GLY A 537 -25.70 6.32 -19.51
C GLY A 537 -25.35 6.89 -20.89
N ARG A 538 -25.30 6.03 -21.91
CA ARG A 538 -24.86 6.43 -23.25
C ARG A 538 -25.84 7.40 -23.90
N GLN A 539 -25.36 8.59 -24.21
CA GLN A 539 -26.06 9.61 -24.99
C GLN A 539 -25.32 9.94 -26.29
N SER A 540 -24.02 9.67 -26.36
CA SER A 540 -23.26 9.86 -27.59
C SER A 540 -23.58 8.81 -28.65
N ALA A 541 -23.44 9.21 -29.92
CA ALA A 541 -23.65 8.31 -31.05
C ALA A 541 -22.66 7.13 -31.05
N PRO A 542 -23.05 6.00 -31.66
CA PRO A 542 -22.12 4.97 -32.08
C PRO A 542 -20.93 5.52 -32.85
N LEU A 543 -19.73 4.97 -32.63
CA LEU A 543 -18.54 5.34 -33.37
C LEU A 543 -18.77 5.17 -34.87
N GLY A 544 -18.54 6.24 -35.64
CA GLY A 544 -18.73 6.23 -37.09
C GLY A 544 -20.18 6.45 -37.55
N ALA A 545 -21.13 6.62 -36.62
CA ALA A 545 -22.44 7.18 -36.94
C ALA A 545 -22.37 8.71 -36.96
N GLU A 546 -23.23 9.35 -37.79
CA GLU A 546 -23.47 10.79 -37.68
C GLU A 546 -23.89 11.13 -36.25
N PRO A 547 -23.48 12.30 -35.69
CA PRO A 547 -23.86 12.70 -34.35
C PRO A 547 -25.37 12.59 -34.18
N LEU A 548 -25.83 11.90 -33.13
CA LEU A 548 -27.24 11.94 -32.74
C LEU A 548 -27.56 13.38 -32.37
N THR A 549 -28.17 14.10 -33.32
CA THR A 549 -28.75 15.41 -33.06
C THR A 549 -29.97 15.19 -32.18
N GLY A 550 -29.75 15.31 -30.88
CA GLY A 550 -30.82 15.44 -29.90
C GLY A 550 -30.94 14.25 -28.95
N VAL A 551 -30.14 14.26 -27.90
CA VAL A 551 -30.64 14.10 -26.53
C VAL A 551 -29.78 15.00 -25.63
N ILE A 552 -29.99 16.30 -25.73
CA ILE A 552 -29.77 17.14 -24.55
C ILE A 552 -30.92 16.76 -23.62
N ALA A 553 -30.67 16.52 -22.32
CA ALA A 553 -31.76 16.43 -21.35
C ALA A 553 -32.76 17.56 -21.66
N SER A 554 -34.06 17.27 -21.68
CA SER A 554 -35.08 18.22 -22.18
C SER A 554 -35.10 19.57 -21.44
N ASP A 555 -34.35 19.69 -20.34
CA ASP A 555 -34.14 20.88 -19.53
C ASP A 555 -32.72 21.48 -19.63
N GLY A 556 -31.80 20.92 -20.42
CA GLY A 556 -30.45 21.46 -20.68
C GLY A 556 -29.46 21.46 -19.50
N TRP A 557 -29.77 20.83 -18.36
CA TRP A 557 -28.88 20.75 -17.19
C TRP A 557 -27.91 19.57 -17.27
N ILE A 558 -26.61 19.82 -17.08
CA ILE A 558 -25.53 18.82 -17.15
C ILE A 558 -25.09 18.43 -15.73
N PRO A 559 -25.23 17.17 -15.28
CA PRO A 559 -24.76 16.76 -13.96
C PRO A 559 -23.23 16.84 -13.87
N VAL A 560 -22.71 17.42 -12.80
CA VAL A 560 -21.27 17.62 -12.58
C VAL A 560 -20.73 16.98 -11.30
N GLY A 561 -21.57 16.67 -10.31
CA GLY A 561 -21.12 15.97 -9.10
C GLY A 561 -22.11 16.02 -7.94
N TRP A 562 -21.60 15.87 -6.72
CA TRP A 562 -22.38 15.87 -5.48
C TRP A 562 -21.67 16.63 -4.35
N LEU A 563 -22.43 17.20 -3.42
CA LEU A 563 -21.94 17.83 -2.18
C LEU A 563 -22.53 17.11 -0.96
N ASP A 564 -21.71 16.87 0.07
CA ASP A 564 -22.16 16.41 1.39
C ASP A 564 -21.42 17.12 2.54
N GLU A 565 -21.97 16.98 3.74
CA GLU A 565 -21.51 17.59 5.00
C GLU A 565 -20.12 17.18 5.49
N ARG A 566 -19.49 16.15 4.90
CA ARG A 566 -18.14 15.67 5.28
C ARG A 566 -17.02 16.36 4.51
N GLY A 567 -17.26 17.55 3.97
CA GLY A 567 -16.23 18.37 3.32
C GLY A 567 -15.71 17.77 2.01
N TYR A 568 -16.60 17.22 1.19
CA TYR A 568 -16.23 16.86 -0.18
C TYR A 568 -16.04 18.13 -0.98
N ASN A 569 -14.85 18.28 -1.55
CA ASN A 569 -14.41 19.48 -2.22
C ASN A 569 -14.27 19.22 -3.73
N PRO A 570 -15.37 19.06 -4.47
CA PRO A 570 -15.29 18.95 -5.92
C PRO A 570 -15.02 20.33 -6.53
N VAL A 571 -13.94 20.42 -7.30
CA VAL A 571 -13.67 21.59 -8.13
C VAL A 571 -14.53 21.50 -9.39
N PHE A 572 -15.50 22.42 -9.54
CA PHE A 572 -16.35 22.50 -10.72
C PHE A 572 -16.02 23.76 -11.53
N PRO A 573 -15.43 23.65 -12.73
CA PRO A 573 -15.21 24.80 -13.58
C PRO A 573 -16.54 25.25 -14.22
N ILE A 574 -16.87 26.54 -14.05
CA ILE A 574 -18.04 27.19 -14.67
C ILE A 574 -17.56 28.38 -15.50
N ALA A 575 -17.99 28.48 -16.75
CA ALA A 575 -17.71 29.62 -17.62
C ALA A 575 -18.45 30.89 -17.12
N PRO A 576 -17.96 32.11 -17.44
CA PRO A 576 -18.70 33.35 -17.19
C PRO A 576 -20.08 33.31 -17.84
N GLY A 577 -21.11 33.72 -17.11
CA GLY A 577 -22.50 33.64 -17.56
C GLY A 577 -23.13 32.24 -17.46
N GLY A 578 -22.39 31.23 -17.01
CA GLY A 578 -22.93 29.89 -16.75
C GLY A 578 -23.69 29.79 -15.42
N PHE A 579 -24.45 28.72 -15.25
CA PHE A 579 -25.34 28.46 -14.12
C PHE A 579 -25.00 27.12 -13.46
N LEU A 580 -25.19 27.03 -12.14
CA LEU A 580 -25.09 25.81 -11.34
C LEU A 580 -26.45 25.53 -10.69
N LYS A 581 -26.93 24.29 -10.71
CA LYS A 581 -28.14 23.86 -9.99
C LYS A 581 -27.74 22.85 -8.93
N LEU A 582 -28.10 23.11 -7.68
CA LEU A 582 -27.96 22.15 -6.57
C LEU A 582 -29.33 21.57 -6.28
N ILE A 583 -29.47 20.24 -6.24
CA ILE A 583 -30.72 19.56 -5.89
C ILE A 583 -30.50 18.75 -4.61
N ARG A 584 -31.27 19.03 -3.57
CA ARG A 584 -31.25 18.25 -2.33
C ARG A 584 -31.80 16.86 -2.58
N CYS A 585 -31.05 15.84 -2.23
CA CYS A 585 -31.38 14.45 -2.58
C CYS A 585 -32.51 13.87 -1.72
N ASP A 586 -32.74 14.42 -0.54
CA ASP A 586 -33.79 14.03 0.40
C ASP A 586 -35.12 14.75 0.15
N THR A 587 -35.12 16.00 -0.31
CA THR A 587 -36.35 16.78 -0.54
C THR A 587 -36.66 17.11 -2.00
N GLY A 588 -35.69 16.96 -2.91
CA GLY A 588 -35.84 17.37 -4.31
C GLY A 588 -35.83 18.89 -4.51
N GLU A 589 -35.65 19.69 -3.44
CA GLU A 589 -35.56 21.14 -3.53
C GLU A 589 -34.30 21.54 -4.30
N SER A 590 -34.43 22.51 -5.21
CA SER A 590 -33.30 22.95 -6.04
C SER A 590 -33.01 24.44 -5.93
N VAL A 591 -31.73 24.81 -5.94
CA VAL A 591 -31.27 26.20 -6.06
C VAL A 591 -30.40 26.35 -7.31
N VAL A 592 -30.62 27.43 -8.06
CA VAL A 592 -29.81 27.78 -9.24
C VAL A 592 -28.96 29.01 -8.93
N VAL A 593 -27.67 28.97 -9.26
CA VAL A 593 -26.68 30.03 -9.03
C VAL A 593 -26.04 30.43 -10.35
N ALA A 594 -26.00 31.72 -10.66
CA ALA A 594 -25.34 32.25 -11.86
C ALA A 594 -23.88 32.68 -11.57
N ASN A 595 -22.99 32.47 -12.54
CA ASN A 595 -21.61 32.98 -12.50
C ASN A 595 -21.54 34.35 -13.19
N ASP A 596 -21.90 35.41 -12.46
CA ASP A 596 -22.00 36.77 -12.99
C ASP A 596 -20.67 37.54 -12.89
N ARG A 597 -19.77 37.32 -13.86
CA ARG A 597 -18.64 38.24 -14.09
C ARG A 597 -19.04 39.24 -15.17
N SER A 598 -19.78 40.26 -14.76
CA SER A 598 -20.04 41.46 -15.56
C SER A 598 -19.70 42.74 -14.77
N ALA A 599 -18.44 42.94 -14.36
CA ALA A 599 -18.01 44.24 -13.81
C ALA A 599 -16.50 44.50 -13.92
N GLY A 600 -16.15 45.60 -14.61
CA GLY A 600 -14.94 46.37 -14.32
C GLY A 600 -13.70 46.12 -15.20
N LEU A 601 -13.68 46.71 -16.39
CA LEU A 601 -12.44 47.21 -16.99
C LEU A 601 -11.82 48.25 -16.03
N LEU A 602 -10.64 47.96 -15.49
CA LEU A 602 -9.71 48.96 -14.93
C LEU A 602 -8.31 48.71 -15.53
N PRO A 603 -7.50 49.77 -15.71
CA PRO A 603 -6.56 49.91 -16.81
C PRO A 603 -5.22 49.22 -16.58
N ASP A 604 -4.54 48.98 -17.71
CA ASP A 604 -3.17 48.47 -17.86
C ASP A 604 -2.19 48.86 -16.75
N SER A 605 -1.69 47.87 -16.01
CA SER A 605 -0.25 47.69 -15.77
C SER A 605 0.06 46.47 -14.89
N ALA A 606 1.05 45.70 -15.37
CA ALA A 606 1.86 44.71 -14.69
C ALA A 606 1.29 43.28 -14.47
N PHE A 607 2.00 42.33 -15.09
CA PHE A 607 1.96 40.86 -14.99
C PHE A 607 1.01 40.12 -15.94
N GLY A 608 1.63 39.37 -16.86
CA GLY A 608 1.01 38.71 -18.01
C GLY A 608 -0.05 37.69 -17.61
N ALA A 609 -1.26 37.92 -18.12
CA ALA A 609 -2.44 37.09 -17.92
C ALA A 609 -2.47 35.95 -18.94
N ASP A 610 -2.60 34.71 -18.45
CA ASP A 610 -3.19 33.62 -19.21
C ASP A 610 -4.72 33.78 -19.10
N ALA A 611 -5.35 34.16 -20.21
CA ALA A 611 -6.76 34.52 -20.29
C ALA A 611 -7.64 33.25 -20.32
N SER A 612 -7.98 32.71 -19.15
CA SER A 612 -9.10 31.79 -19.01
C SER A 612 -10.03 32.27 -17.90
N GLY A 613 -11.14 32.91 -18.28
CA GLY A 613 -12.11 33.50 -17.35
C GLY A 613 -12.94 32.47 -16.57
N VAL A 614 -12.37 31.38 -16.06
CA VAL A 614 -13.12 30.33 -15.36
C VAL A 614 -13.19 30.65 -13.86
N GLY A 615 -14.40 30.60 -13.26
CA GLY A 615 -14.58 30.69 -11.82
C GLY A 615 -14.46 29.33 -11.15
N THR A 616 -13.82 29.26 -9.98
CA THR A 616 -13.54 28.01 -9.23
C THR A 616 -14.23 28.05 -7.86
N ILE A 617 -14.92 26.98 -7.47
CA ILE A 617 -15.56 26.83 -6.15
C ILE A 617 -14.77 25.81 -5.31
N THR A 618 -14.44 26.17 -4.06
CA THR A 618 -13.76 25.27 -3.11
C THR A 618 -14.39 25.38 -1.71
N GLY A 619 -14.72 24.28 -1.04
CA GLY A 619 -14.82 24.21 0.43
C GLY A 619 -13.42 24.24 1.06
N GLY A 620 -13.17 25.01 2.13
CA GLY A 620 -11.82 25.32 2.65
C GLY A 620 -10.99 24.10 3.13
N SER A 621 -9.69 24.20 3.43
CA SER A 621 -8.77 25.32 3.62
C SER A 621 -7.58 25.24 2.66
N ALA A 622 -7.30 26.28 1.88
CA ALA A 622 -6.00 26.44 1.24
C ALA A 622 -5.59 27.90 1.31
N SER A 623 -4.60 28.18 2.17
CA SER A 623 -3.84 29.40 2.13
C SER A 623 -3.00 29.41 0.85
N ARG A 624 -3.50 30.01 -0.23
CA ARG A 624 -2.70 30.68 -1.28
C ARG A 624 -3.64 31.39 -2.26
N ALA A 625 -3.21 32.58 -2.66
CA ALA A 625 -3.96 33.61 -3.37
C ALA A 625 -4.48 33.21 -4.76
N GLU A 626 -5.58 32.45 -4.82
CA GLU A 626 -6.47 32.40 -5.97
C GLU A 626 -7.89 32.72 -5.49
N HIS A 627 -8.59 33.61 -6.21
CA HIS A 627 -9.93 34.08 -5.84
C HIS A 627 -10.97 32.95 -5.95
N ALA A 628 -11.16 32.19 -4.87
CA ALA A 628 -12.15 31.12 -4.75
C ALA A 628 -13.37 31.56 -3.92
N TYR A 629 -14.57 31.13 -4.33
CA TYR A 629 -15.77 31.21 -3.50
C TYR A 629 -15.80 30.03 -2.51
N HIS A 630 -16.02 30.29 -1.21
CA HIS A 630 -16.11 29.27 -0.13
C HIS A 630 -17.55 29.04 0.33
N TRP A 631 -17.95 27.77 0.53
CA TRP A 631 -19.31 27.34 0.95
C TRP A 631 -19.23 26.29 2.09
N GLY A 632 -20.15 26.30 3.07
CA GLY A 632 -20.22 25.33 4.20
C GLY A 632 -21.59 25.29 4.92
N ILE A 633 -21.93 24.23 5.68
CA ILE A 633 -23.29 23.97 6.25
C ILE A 633 -23.34 24.27 7.76
N VAL A 634 -24.40 24.91 8.28
CA VAL A 634 -24.60 25.19 9.74
C VAL A 634 -26.06 24.98 10.20
N ALA A 635 -26.27 24.40 11.39
CA ALA A 635 -27.59 24.21 12.04
C ALA A 635 -28.01 25.40 12.92
N PRO A 636 -29.31 25.68 13.13
CA PRO A 636 -29.75 26.74 14.02
C PRO A 636 -29.81 26.22 15.47
N ARG A 637 -29.21 26.95 16.40
CA ARG A 637 -29.59 26.84 17.81
C ARG A 637 -30.55 27.98 18.13
N HIS A 638 -31.84 27.63 18.21
CA HIS A 638 -32.86 28.17 19.12
C HIS A 638 -34.24 28.40 18.47
N ARG A 639 -35.26 27.99 19.23
CA ARG A 639 -36.69 28.16 18.96
C ARG A 639 -37.03 29.64 18.77
N ILE A 640 -37.79 29.94 17.73
CA ILE A 640 -38.63 31.13 17.66
C ILE A 640 -40.03 30.66 17.27
N GLU A 641 -41.02 30.93 18.12
CA GLU A 641 -42.44 30.70 17.86
C GLU A 641 -42.98 31.75 16.88
N GLY A 642 -43.62 31.32 15.79
CA GLY A 642 -44.31 32.19 14.82
C GLY A 642 -44.41 31.56 13.41
N PRO A 643 -45.49 31.81 12.63
CA PRO A 643 -45.76 31.07 11.40
C PRO A 643 -45.04 31.70 10.21
N CYS A 644 -43.89 31.15 9.82
CA CYS A 644 -43.22 31.50 8.57
C CYS A 644 -43.21 30.30 7.62
N ALA A 645 -44.20 30.28 6.72
CA ALA A 645 -44.20 29.43 5.54
C ALA A 645 -43.28 30.05 4.47
N GLY A 646 -42.40 29.22 3.88
CA GLY A 646 -41.67 29.51 2.64
C GLY A 646 -40.35 30.27 2.81
N GLY A 647 -39.22 29.56 2.76
CA GLY A 647 -37.88 30.15 2.68
C GLY A 647 -37.44 30.41 1.23
N ARG A 648 -36.72 31.51 0.98
CA ARG A 648 -36.11 31.91 -0.31
C ARG A 648 -34.58 32.09 -0.17
N VAL A 649 -33.85 32.11 -1.28
CA VAL A 649 -32.37 32.23 -1.36
C VAL A 649 -31.94 33.66 -1.71
N VAL A 650 -30.85 34.20 -1.12
CA VAL A 650 -30.31 35.53 -1.43
C VAL A 650 -28.77 35.51 -1.60
N VAL A 651 -28.24 36.24 -2.59
CA VAL A 651 -26.80 36.44 -2.88
C VAL A 651 -26.33 37.75 -2.25
N ARG A 652 -25.14 37.79 -1.62
CA ARG A 652 -24.59 39.04 -1.04
C ARG A 652 -23.35 39.54 -1.75
N GLU A 653 -23.40 40.80 -2.20
CA GLU A 653 -22.23 41.60 -2.55
C GLU A 653 -21.83 42.49 -1.36
N ARG A 654 -20.57 42.92 -1.28
CA ARG A 654 -19.97 43.54 -0.09
C ARG A 654 -20.57 44.93 0.19
N GLY A 655 -21.57 45.02 1.07
CA GLY A 655 -22.02 46.29 1.63
C GLY A 655 -23.36 46.26 2.40
N SER A 656 -23.35 46.81 3.61
CA SER A 656 -24.49 47.21 4.47
C SER A 656 -25.40 46.13 5.09
N GLU A 657 -25.88 46.47 6.29
CA GLU A 657 -26.22 45.61 7.42
C GLU A 657 -27.69 45.18 7.53
N SER A 658 -27.89 44.15 8.36
CA SER A 658 -29.13 43.63 8.97
C SER A 658 -30.14 42.93 8.06
N TYR A 659 -30.37 41.62 8.26
CA TYR A 659 -31.67 40.93 8.10
C TYR A 659 -31.69 39.56 8.81
N SER A 660 -32.86 39.17 9.30
CA SER A 660 -33.21 37.86 9.86
C SER A 660 -33.53 36.85 8.77
N GLY A 661 -32.78 35.75 8.69
CA GLY A 661 -32.93 34.66 7.74
C GLY A 661 -31.79 33.64 7.87
N TRP A 662 -31.88 32.51 7.17
CA TRP A 662 -30.79 31.55 7.08
C TRP A 662 -29.72 32.06 6.12
N GLY A 663 -28.46 32.09 6.55
CA GLY A 663 -27.35 32.61 5.77
C GLY A 663 -26.06 31.79 5.93
N LEU A 664 -25.33 31.68 4.83
CA LEU A 664 -23.95 31.20 4.75
C LEU A 664 -23.02 32.36 5.15
N GLY A 665 -22.18 32.16 6.17
CA GLY A 665 -21.25 33.19 6.66
C GLY A 665 -19.86 32.62 7.00
N HIS A 666 -18.83 33.44 6.78
CA HIS A 666 -17.45 33.22 7.26
C HIS A 666 -17.22 34.06 8.52
N VAL A 667 -16.49 33.55 9.51
CA VAL A 667 -15.83 34.34 10.56
C VAL A 667 -14.34 34.37 10.22
N LEU A 668 -13.69 35.53 10.33
CA LEU A 668 -12.23 35.66 10.23
C LEU A 668 -11.58 35.68 11.62
N PRO A 669 -10.35 35.18 11.75
CA PRO A 669 -9.64 35.08 13.02
C PRO A 669 -8.93 36.39 13.33
N ASP A 670 -9.23 36.98 14.48
CA ASP A 670 -8.26 37.83 15.16
C ASP A 670 -8.24 37.47 16.64
N ALA A 671 -7.03 37.12 17.07
CA ALA A 671 -6.50 37.05 18.43
C ALA A 671 -7.22 36.13 19.46
N ASP A 672 -6.44 35.12 19.86
CA ASP A 672 -6.35 34.58 21.21
C ASP A 672 -7.54 33.84 21.85
N ARG A 673 -7.30 32.53 21.99
CA ARG A 673 -7.82 31.58 23.00
C ARG A 673 -9.18 30.92 22.75
N GLN A 674 -9.15 29.61 23.02
CA GLN A 674 -10.22 28.65 23.28
C GLN A 674 -10.88 28.01 22.05
N GLY A 675 -10.59 26.72 21.89
CA GLY A 675 -11.28 25.84 20.96
C GLY A 675 -12.74 25.63 21.35
N TYR A 676 -13.58 25.52 20.34
CA TYR A 676 -14.95 25.03 20.48
C TYR A 676 -15.00 23.61 19.92
N ALA A 677 -15.38 22.68 20.80
CA ALA A 677 -15.71 21.32 20.45
C ALA A 677 -16.99 21.31 19.61
N TRP A 678 -16.96 20.56 18.51
CA TRP A 678 -18.14 20.23 17.71
C TRP A 678 -18.92 19.17 18.49
N ASP A 679 -20.07 19.53 19.08
CA ASP A 679 -20.95 18.56 19.70
C ASP A 679 -21.88 17.93 18.65
N GLY A 680 -21.45 16.77 18.17
CA GLY A 680 -22.17 15.99 17.17
C GLY A 680 -23.59 15.66 17.60
N ALA A 681 -24.55 16.38 17.02
CA ALA A 681 -25.83 15.81 16.64
C ALA A 681 -25.94 15.93 15.12
N ALA A 682 -25.82 14.80 14.43
CA ALA A 682 -26.00 14.72 12.99
C ALA A 682 -27.41 15.17 12.63
N ILE A 683 -27.54 16.35 12.03
CA ILE A 683 -28.70 16.67 11.20
C ILE A 683 -28.59 15.70 10.01
N GLY A 684 -29.66 14.98 9.67
CA GLY A 684 -29.60 13.86 8.71
C GLY A 684 -28.79 14.18 7.45
N ALA A 685 -28.00 13.19 7.00
CA ALA A 685 -27.04 13.29 5.90
C ALA A 685 -27.62 13.92 4.64
N THR A 686 -27.53 15.23 4.53
CA THR A 686 -28.12 16.00 3.43
C THR A 686 -27.13 15.99 2.28
N LYS A 687 -27.48 15.30 1.20
CA LYS A 687 -26.70 15.24 -0.04
C LYS A 687 -27.29 16.19 -1.06
N PHE A 688 -26.45 16.78 -1.89
CA PHE A 688 -26.89 17.59 -3.04
C PHE A 688 -26.33 16.99 -4.33
N GLU A 689 -27.16 16.83 -5.36
CA GLU A 689 -26.71 16.68 -6.74
C GLU A 689 -26.36 18.05 -7.30
N VAL A 690 -25.26 18.15 -8.04
CA VAL A 690 -24.78 19.38 -8.65
C VAL A 690 -24.89 19.24 -10.16
N PHE A 691 -25.54 20.20 -10.80
CA PHE A 691 -25.67 20.33 -12.25
C PHE A 691 -25.11 21.68 -12.70
N ARG A 692 -24.71 21.80 -13.97
CA ARG A 692 -24.32 23.05 -14.61
C ARG A 692 -25.09 23.27 -15.90
N LYS A 693 -25.20 24.52 -16.34
CA LYS A 693 -25.79 24.90 -17.62
C LYS A 693 -25.13 26.17 -18.15
N THR A 694 -25.03 26.35 -19.46
CA THR A 694 -24.37 27.52 -20.07
C THR A 694 -25.32 28.69 -20.31
N THR A 695 -26.62 28.45 -20.51
CA THR A 695 -27.66 29.46 -20.72
C THR A 695 -28.98 28.98 -20.13
N LEU A 696 -29.78 29.87 -19.53
CA LEU A 696 -31.13 29.52 -19.08
C LEU A 696 -32.15 29.68 -20.21
N SER A 697 -33.11 28.77 -20.28
CA SER A 697 -34.33 28.90 -21.07
C SER A 697 -35.41 29.62 -20.27
N PRO A 698 -36.46 30.17 -20.91
CA PRO A 698 -37.59 30.82 -20.22
C PRO A 698 -38.25 29.93 -19.15
N ASP A 699 -38.26 28.60 -19.37
CA ASP A 699 -38.80 27.63 -18.43
C ASP A 699 -37.94 27.49 -17.16
N ASP A 700 -36.62 27.74 -17.24
CA ASP A 700 -35.73 27.75 -16.08
C ASP A 700 -35.89 29.00 -15.19
N VAL A 701 -36.40 30.10 -15.75
CA VAL A 701 -36.58 31.37 -15.04
C VAL A 701 -37.68 31.25 -13.97
N SER A 702 -38.61 30.30 -14.13
CA SER A 702 -39.63 29.97 -13.13
C SER A 702 -39.06 29.38 -11.82
N VAL A 703 -37.78 28.97 -11.81
CA VAL A 703 -37.08 28.34 -10.69
C VAL A 703 -36.14 29.32 -9.95
N LEU A 704 -36.04 30.58 -10.40
CA LEU A 704 -35.12 31.60 -9.85
C LEU A 704 -35.70 32.43 -8.68
N SER A 705 -36.75 31.98 -7.98
CA SER A 705 -37.39 32.75 -6.89
C SER A 705 -36.90 32.42 -5.48
#